data_AF-A0A2N1UY25-F1
#
_entry.id   AF-A0A2N1UY25-F1
#
_cell.length_a   1.000
_cell.length_b   1.000
_cell.length_c   1.000
_cell.angle_alpha   90.00
_cell.angle_beta   90.00
_cell.angle_gamma   90.00
#
_symmetry.space_group_name_H-M   'P 1'
#
loop_
_entity.id
_entity.type
_entity.pdbx_description
1 polymer ?
#
loop_
_entity_poly.entity_id
_entity_poly.type
_entity_poly.pdbx_seq_one_letter_code
_entity_poly.pdbx_strand_id
1 'polypeptide(L)'
;MEPQKPQIQPGYPALQLARALMAANEHADIESRERAQARAARWTQVIAGMLGQTLSPGARAPIEGVPVWATPEIVTGGFATGTLLASGPLLPHELNLLSELGAQPDAQARARLNAWYLSEAGLARLHDLLDSGHYALDVPEEGALLVVATLLREGPDLNDLNVQVERAEAARELIEILAPWFSQLRFYPRPTGKARRFGPLVSRQSAGAVRAQLAARRPLARLQAQKEAVNVWAPLYDEALGLLVETVVDDWPCQYYPAGWPERVSDLLARYDELRERHRLCGRPDRDKDSFAALRAGLRLCLKDPASLSGRDVGRLRLLLHRSSSRHGLPGSERRLKWRAEQRRQVAAPGHELIAKALARRLEAVPPEEGLDDLEAVLAPIAPSEAHFDEPVAIPPGLVRKLERCLRATVDVLVARGILPSAEALAGVLPQLVASLRAAGHGDPVLRQLDASLYEAFSRRRSLLLLDLQAQIRAHELPWMAALMALRPADTAAEKVAEQALVTLAALTLEAFPQALVPNVMLRELTTLAKTAGHALPLVKELAVDIFMGQFSPSFVAAARQAAELLDGKLYSSYYEIDWQALRALDALNTDLSRCQAFAKLCEARAGLRYQSWFMSGNGMIIEQQQILTTQNLAVLYAGLALEPLLADKLPDMARRNFVWICRRQQERLPGHHAERIVRKQTAYAWRQLVFYLSLLPETELQAFLVWADQQLQQQDAAWRDGFWPVMQGLRRAIAGQSPDAPAEGARRLLGWTLKG
;
A
#
# COMPACT_ATOMS: atom_id res chain seq x y z
N MET A 1 19.24 -38.68 14.25
CA MET A 1 17.96 -37.96 14.28
C MET A 1 17.97 -36.97 13.13
N GLU A 2 17.16 -37.18 12.09
CA GLU A 2 16.93 -36.13 11.10
C GLU A 2 16.40 -34.90 11.83
N PRO A 3 16.92 -33.70 11.56
CA PRO A 3 16.37 -32.48 12.13
C PRO A 3 14.91 -32.35 11.66
N GLN A 4 13.98 -32.26 12.61
CA GLN A 4 12.58 -31.97 12.32
C GLN A 4 12.51 -30.72 11.43
N LYS A 5 11.91 -30.86 10.23
CA LYS A 5 11.66 -29.71 9.36
C LYS A 5 10.87 -28.66 10.15
N PRO A 6 11.26 -27.39 10.10
CA PRO A 6 10.55 -26.34 10.83
C PRO A 6 9.11 -26.25 10.32
N GLN A 7 8.16 -26.62 11.18
CA GLN A 7 6.74 -26.54 10.87
C GLN A 7 6.15 -25.22 11.35
N ILE A 8 5.38 -24.56 10.47
CA ILE A 8 4.65 -23.34 10.81
C ILE A 8 3.45 -23.72 11.68
N GLN A 9 3.42 -23.25 12.93
CA GLN A 9 2.29 -23.47 13.82
C GLN A 9 1.05 -22.66 13.40
N PRO A 10 -0.17 -23.16 13.65
CA PRO A 10 -1.41 -22.49 13.25
C PRO A 10 -1.76 -21.23 14.07
N GLY A 11 -0.93 -20.84 15.04
CA GLY A 11 -1.20 -19.70 15.94
C GLY A 11 -1.36 -18.36 15.23
N TYR A 12 -0.52 -18.04 14.25
CA TYR A 12 -0.67 -16.81 13.46
C TYR A 12 -1.93 -16.81 12.58
N PRO A 13 -2.20 -17.86 11.76
CA PRO A 13 -3.47 -18.00 11.05
C PRO A 13 -4.71 -17.88 11.96
N ALA A 14 -4.70 -18.54 13.12
CA ALA A 14 -5.80 -18.50 14.08
C ALA A 14 -6.04 -17.08 14.64
N LEU A 15 -4.97 -16.34 14.96
CA LEU A 15 -5.08 -14.95 15.40
C LEU A 15 -5.67 -14.05 14.31
N GLN A 16 -5.27 -14.25 13.05
CA GLN A 16 -5.80 -13.47 11.93
C GLN A 16 -7.28 -13.79 11.65
N LEU A 17 -7.68 -15.06 11.78
CA LEU A 17 -9.09 -15.47 11.72
C LEU A 17 -9.90 -14.77 12.83
N ALA A 18 -9.43 -14.82 14.08
CA ALA A 18 -10.10 -14.17 15.21
C ALA A 18 -10.30 -12.67 14.98
N ARG A 19 -9.26 -11.97 14.48
CA ARG A 19 -9.35 -10.54 14.12
C ARG A 19 -10.36 -10.29 13.00
N ALA A 20 -10.41 -11.15 11.99
CA ALA A 20 -11.37 -11.03 10.90
C ALA A 20 -12.81 -11.23 11.39
N LEU A 21 -13.06 -12.21 12.27
CA LEU A 21 -14.38 -12.48 12.85
C LEU A 21 -14.85 -11.34 13.77
N MET A 22 -13.98 -10.79 14.63
CA MET A 22 -14.32 -9.62 15.45
C MET A 22 -14.73 -8.43 14.56
N ALA A 23 -13.93 -8.13 13.52
CA ALA A 23 -14.27 -7.07 12.58
C ALA A 23 -15.55 -7.35 11.78
N ALA A 24 -15.88 -8.61 11.49
CA ALA A 24 -17.12 -8.99 10.82
C ALA A 24 -18.36 -8.77 11.69
N ASN A 25 -18.24 -8.92 13.01
CA ASN A 25 -19.37 -8.78 13.94
C ASN A 25 -19.54 -7.35 14.45
N GLU A 26 -18.45 -6.65 14.73
CA GLU A 26 -18.48 -5.38 15.49
C GLU A 26 -18.44 -4.13 14.60
N HIS A 27 -18.07 -4.26 13.31
CA HIS A 27 -17.88 -3.07 12.49
C HIS A 27 -19.21 -2.44 12.08
N ALA A 28 -19.36 -1.14 12.31
CA ALA A 28 -20.58 -0.38 12.05
C ALA A 28 -20.96 -0.22 10.55
N ASP A 29 -20.13 -0.74 9.64
CA ASP A 29 -20.28 -0.56 8.18
C ASP A 29 -20.43 -1.92 7.50
N ILE A 30 -21.47 -2.08 6.68
CA ILE A 30 -21.87 -3.34 6.06
C ILE A 30 -20.78 -3.89 5.14
N GLU A 31 -20.20 -3.07 4.25
CA GLU A 31 -19.13 -3.51 3.34
C GLU A 31 -17.84 -3.85 4.09
N SER A 32 -17.55 -3.16 5.19
CA SER A 32 -16.42 -3.49 6.06
C SER A 32 -16.65 -4.83 6.77
N ARG A 33 -17.90 -5.16 7.13
CA ARG A 33 -18.28 -6.49 7.62
C ARG A 33 -18.16 -7.54 6.52
N GLU A 34 -18.65 -7.30 5.31
CA GLU A 34 -18.52 -8.22 4.17
C GLU A 34 -17.05 -8.48 3.81
N ARG A 35 -16.22 -7.44 3.76
CA ARG A 35 -14.76 -7.59 3.56
C ARG A 35 -14.10 -8.36 4.70
N ALA A 36 -14.56 -8.18 5.94
CA ALA A 36 -14.08 -8.93 7.07
C ALA A 36 -14.51 -10.41 7.01
N GLN A 37 -15.73 -10.70 6.58
CA GLN A 37 -16.24 -12.06 6.32
C GLN A 37 -15.43 -12.75 5.21
N ALA A 38 -15.17 -12.08 4.09
CA ALA A 38 -14.34 -12.61 3.01
C ALA A 38 -12.88 -12.87 3.46
N ARG A 39 -12.35 -12.05 4.39
CA ARG A 39 -11.05 -12.34 5.03
C ARG A 39 -11.13 -13.54 5.96
N ALA A 40 -12.20 -13.67 6.74
CA ALA A 40 -12.40 -14.81 7.63
C ALA A 40 -12.49 -16.11 6.84
N ALA A 41 -13.26 -16.15 5.75
CA ALA A 41 -13.38 -17.32 4.88
C ALA A 41 -12.03 -17.81 4.35
N ARG A 42 -11.17 -16.89 3.89
CA ARG A 42 -9.82 -17.24 3.42
C ARG A 42 -8.92 -17.78 4.52
N TRP A 43 -8.96 -17.20 5.72
CA TRP A 43 -8.20 -17.74 6.85
C TRP A 43 -8.72 -19.10 7.32
N THR A 44 -10.02 -19.35 7.23
CA THR A 44 -10.60 -20.68 7.45
C THR A 44 -10.07 -21.69 6.43
N GLN A 45 -9.98 -21.33 5.14
CA GLN A 45 -9.40 -22.20 4.11
C GLN A 45 -7.93 -22.54 4.41
N VAL A 46 -7.12 -21.56 4.80
CA VAL A 46 -5.71 -21.78 5.20
C VAL A 46 -5.63 -22.79 6.34
N ILE A 47 -6.40 -22.58 7.42
CA ILE A 47 -6.37 -23.47 8.59
C ILE A 47 -6.87 -24.87 8.25
N ALA A 48 -7.96 -24.98 7.49
CA ALA A 48 -8.51 -26.26 7.07
C ALA A 48 -7.51 -27.05 6.20
N GLY A 49 -6.84 -26.38 5.25
CA GLY A 49 -5.82 -27.02 4.42
C GLY A 49 -4.56 -27.42 5.18
N MET A 50 -4.17 -26.64 6.20
CA MET A 50 -3.08 -27.03 7.12
C MET A 50 -3.44 -28.28 7.94
N LEU A 51 -4.65 -28.32 8.50
CA LEU A 51 -5.12 -29.46 9.30
C LEU A 51 -5.34 -30.71 8.45
N GLY A 52 -5.82 -30.53 7.21
CA GLY A 52 -6.03 -31.59 6.23
C GLY A 52 -4.78 -32.01 5.45
N GLN A 53 -3.60 -31.42 5.74
CA GLN A 53 -2.33 -31.66 5.07
C GLN A 53 -2.28 -31.40 3.55
N THR A 54 -3.32 -30.80 2.97
CA THR A 54 -3.33 -30.36 1.57
C THR A 54 -2.53 -29.07 1.36
N LEU A 55 -2.23 -28.35 2.45
CA LEU A 55 -1.35 -27.19 2.46
C LEU A 55 -0.11 -27.41 3.30
N SER A 56 1.05 -27.06 2.74
CA SER A 56 2.35 -27.06 3.41
C SER A 56 2.96 -25.65 3.45
N PRO A 57 2.50 -24.76 4.37
CA PRO A 57 3.08 -23.43 4.54
C PRO A 57 4.59 -23.49 4.83
N GLY A 58 5.35 -22.57 4.24
CA GLY A 58 6.83 -22.57 4.33
C GLY A 58 7.53 -23.30 3.19
N ALA A 59 6.79 -24.06 2.37
CA ALA A 59 7.31 -24.73 1.18
C ALA A 59 7.09 -23.92 -0.10
N ARG A 60 7.99 -24.13 -1.07
CA ARG A 60 7.93 -23.55 -2.42
C ARG A 60 6.75 -24.06 -3.25
N ALA A 61 6.31 -25.29 -3.00
CA ALA A 61 5.07 -25.86 -3.55
C ALA A 61 4.08 -26.07 -2.38
N PRO A 62 3.33 -25.03 -1.99
CA PRO A 62 2.53 -25.07 -0.76
C PRO A 62 1.21 -25.84 -0.90
N ILE A 63 0.78 -26.19 -2.12
CA ILE A 63 -0.46 -26.92 -2.39
C ILE A 63 -0.08 -28.28 -3.00
N GLU A 64 -0.63 -29.36 -2.44
CA GLU A 64 -0.36 -30.72 -2.90
C GLU A 64 -0.80 -30.93 -4.36
N GLY A 65 0.03 -31.61 -5.16
CA GLY A 65 -0.27 -31.95 -6.56
C GLY A 65 -0.25 -30.76 -7.54
N VAL A 66 -0.02 -29.54 -7.06
CA VAL A 66 0.01 -28.33 -7.90
C VAL A 66 1.44 -27.96 -8.28
N PRO A 67 1.73 -27.68 -9.56
CA PRO A 67 3.06 -27.28 -10.00
C PRO A 67 3.43 -25.91 -9.44
N VAL A 68 4.73 -25.71 -9.17
CA VAL A 68 5.26 -24.46 -8.61
C VAL A 68 5.02 -23.23 -9.49
N TRP A 69 4.77 -23.42 -10.79
CA TRP A 69 4.48 -22.33 -11.72
C TRP A 69 3.07 -21.77 -11.59
N ALA A 70 2.11 -22.57 -11.08
CA ALA A 70 0.74 -22.12 -10.91
C ALA A 70 0.65 -21.11 -9.76
N THR A 71 -0.10 -20.03 -9.99
CA THR A 71 -0.16 -18.89 -9.08
C THR A 71 -1.23 -19.11 -8.01
N PRO A 72 -0.86 -19.35 -6.74
CA PRO A 72 -1.84 -19.47 -5.67
C PRO A 72 -2.38 -18.10 -5.24
N GLU A 73 -3.61 -18.09 -4.73
CA GLU A 73 -4.10 -16.96 -3.94
C GLU A 73 -3.38 -16.95 -2.59
N ILE A 74 -2.77 -15.81 -2.26
CA ILE A 74 -1.97 -15.64 -1.04
C ILE A 74 -2.56 -14.53 -0.16
N VAL A 75 -2.80 -14.85 1.11
CA VAL A 75 -3.22 -13.89 2.13
C VAL A 75 -2.02 -13.22 2.82
N THR A 76 -2.30 -12.21 3.64
CA THR A 76 -1.28 -11.48 4.41
C THR A 76 -0.39 -12.45 5.19
N GLY A 77 0.92 -12.23 5.15
CA GLY A 77 1.90 -13.11 5.78
C GLY A 77 2.43 -14.22 4.87
N GLY A 78 1.97 -14.32 3.61
CA GLY A 78 2.54 -15.25 2.61
C GLY A 78 1.91 -16.65 2.61
N PHE A 79 0.74 -16.82 3.23
CA PHE A 79 0.04 -18.10 3.29
C PHE A 79 -0.83 -18.31 2.05
N ALA A 80 -0.69 -19.45 1.38
CA ALA A 80 -1.57 -19.86 0.28
C ALA A 80 -2.93 -20.31 0.83
N THR A 81 -4.03 -19.97 0.16
CA THR A 81 -5.39 -20.39 0.56
C THR A 81 -5.77 -21.77 0.05
N GLY A 82 -5.02 -22.32 -0.91
CA GLY A 82 -5.36 -23.53 -1.68
C GLY A 82 -6.05 -23.22 -3.01
N THR A 83 -6.53 -21.99 -3.21
CA THR A 83 -7.12 -21.53 -4.48
C THR A 83 -6.03 -21.08 -5.44
N LEU A 84 -6.22 -21.30 -6.75
CA LEU A 84 -5.36 -20.79 -7.82
C LEU A 84 -6.02 -19.57 -8.49
N LEU A 85 -5.24 -18.51 -8.76
CA LEU A 85 -5.80 -17.25 -9.29
C LEU A 85 -6.26 -17.34 -10.75
N ALA A 86 -5.64 -18.21 -11.55
CA ALA A 86 -6.11 -18.54 -12.90
C ALA A 86 -7.29 -19.53 -12.90
N SER A 87 -7.68 -20.04 -11.72
CA SER A 87 -8.89 -20.84 -11.51
C SER A 87 -10.05 -19.94 -11.04
N GLY A 88 -11.18 -20.55 -10.70
CA GLY A 88 -12.36 -19.86 -10.17
C GLY A 88 -13.56 -19.86 -11.13
N PRO A 89 -14.58 -19.02 -10.88
CA PRO A 89 -15.77 -18.94 -11.72
C PRO A 89 -15.42 -18.40 -13.11
N LEU A 90 -16.23 -18.78 -14.11
CA LEU A 90 -16.10 -18.25 -15.47
C LEU A 90 -16.34 -16.73 -15.46
N LEU A 91 -15.41 -16.00 -16.08
CA LEU A 91 -15.47 -14.54 -16.22
C LEU A 91 -16.42 -14.13 -17.35
N PRO A 92 -16.88 -12.87 -17.40
CA PRO A 92 -17.82 -12.41 -18.42
C PRO A 92 -17.39 -12.68 -19.86
N HIS A 93 -16.09 -12.53 -20.18
CA HIS A 93 -15.57 -12.81 -21.52
C HIS A 93 -15.54 -14.32 -21.84
N GLU A 94 -15.36 -15.19 -20.84
CA GLU A 94 -15.43 -16.65 -21.01
C GLU A 94 -16.86 -17.07 -21.30
N LEU A 95 -17.84 -16.51 -20.59
CA LEU A 95 -19.26 -16.77 -20.82
C LEU A 95 -19.72 -16.30 -22.21
N ASN A 96 -19.28 -15.12 -22.64
CA ASN A 96 -19.58 -14.60 -23.97
C ASN A 96 -19.00 -15.53 -25.06
N LEU A 97 -17.74 -15.96 -24.92
CA LEU A 97 -17.12 -16.87 -25.87
C LEU A 97 -17.81 -18.24 -25.89
N LEU A 98 -18.19 -18.79 -24.74
CA LEU A 98 -18.98 -20.04 -24.71
C LEU A 98 -20.31 -19.89 -25.46
N SER A 99 -20.98 -18.75 -25.28
CA SER A 99 -22.22 -18.44 -26.01
C SER A 99 -21.99 -18.33 -27.51
N GLU A 100 -20.90 -17.69 -27.96
CA GLU A 100 -20.50 -17.63 -29.38
C GLU A 100 -20.28 -19.04 -29.96
N LEU A 101 -19.71 -19.94 -29.16
CA LEU A 101 -19.44 -21.33 -29.54
C LEU A 101 -20.64 -22.27 -29.39
N GLY A 102 -21.80 -21.76 -28.95
CA GLY A 102 -22.99 -22.58 -28.69
C GLY A 102 -22.84 -23.58 -27.54
N ALA A 103 -21.90 -23.34 -26.62
CA ALA A 103 -21.58 -24.24 -25.50
C ALA A 103 -22.15 -23.74 -24.16
N GLN A 104 -22.47 -24.68 -23.27
CA GLN A 104 -22.99 -24.38 -21.93
C GLN A 104 -21.86 -24.18 -20.90
N PRO A 105 -22.08 -23.37 -19.83
CA PRO A 105 -21.12 -23.16 -18.76
C PRO A 105 -21.14 -24.31 -17.72
N ASP A 106 -20.68 -25.50 -18.14
CA ASP A 106 -20.55 -26.70 -17.30
C ASP A 106 -19.12 -26.89 -16.74
N ALA A 107 -18.87 -28.03 -16.08
CA ALA A 107 -17.56 -28.36 -15.51
C ALA A 107 -16.43 -28.55 -16.56
N GLN A 108 -16.76 -28.78 -17.83
CA GLN A 108 -15.80 -28.92 -18.93
C GLN A 108 -15.64 -27.62 -19.74
N ALA A 109 -16.40 -26.57 -19.43
CA ALA A 109 -16.39 -25.32 -20.16
C ALA A 109 -14.98 -24.75 -20.34
N ARG A 110 -14.16 -24.75 -19.29
CA ARG A 110 -12.78 -24.24 -19.36
C ARG A 110 -11.85 -25.11 -20.20
N ALA A 111 -12.01 -26.43 -20.15
CA ALA A 111 -11.26 -27.34 -21.01
C ALA A 111 -11.59 -27.09 -22.48
N ARG A 112 -12.88 -26.90 -22.81
CA ARG A 112 -13.33 -26.56 -24.16
C ARG A 112 -12.78 -25.22 -24.63
N LEU A 113 -12.77 -24.20 -23.77
CA LEU A 113 -12.22 -22.88 -24.11
C LEU A 113 -10.71 -22.95 -24.40
N ASN A 114 -9.92 -23.59 -23.53
CA ASN A 114 -8.48 -23.78 -23.76
C ASN A 114 -8.21 -24.56 -25.05
N ALA A 115 -8.95 -25.65 -25.30
CA ALA A 115 -8.82 -26.45 -26.52
C ALA A 115 -9.24 -25.68 -27.78
N TRP A 116 -10.29 -24.86 -27.69
CA TRP A 116 -10.76 -24.03 -28.80
C TRP A 116 -9.69 -23.04 -29.26
N TYR A 117 -8.95 -22.44 -28.34
CA TYR A 117 -7.83 -21.54 -28.67
C TYR A 117 -6.66 -22.21 -29.41
N LEU A 118 -6.57 -23.55 -29.38
CA LEU A 118 -5.61 -24.34 -30.17
C LEU A 118 -6.14 -24.74 -31.56
N SER A 119 -7.42 -24.47 -31.86
CA SER A 119 -7.95 -24.62 -33.22
C SER A 119 -7.43 -23.52 -34.15
N GLU A 120 -7.55 -23.69 -35.46
CA GLU A 120 -7.19 -22.67 -36.45
C GLU A 120 -7.86 -21.32 -36.19
N ALA A 121 -9.17 -21.31 -35.93
CA ALA A 121 -9.93 -20.11 -35.59
C ALA A 121 -9.50 -19.47 -34.25
N GLY A 122 -9.14 -20.31 -33.28
CA GLY A 122 -8.65 -19.87 -31.98
C GLY A 122 -7.26 -19.23 -32.06
N LEU A 123 -6.35 -19.84 -32.82
CA LEU A 123 -5.01 -19.32 -33.08
C LEU A 123 -5.08 -18.00 -33.85
N ALA A 124 -5.93 -17.90 -34.88
CA ALA A 124 -6.17 -16.64 -35.58
C ALA A 124 -6.64 -15.52 -34.63
N ARG A 125 -7.55 -15.83 -33.69
CA ARG A 125 -7.97 -14.87 -32.66
C ARG A 125 -6.83 -14.46 -31.72
N LEU A 126 -5.93 -15.38 -31.36
CA LEU A 126 -4.75 -15.05 -30.56
C LEU A 126 -3.76 -14.19 -31.33
N HIS A 127 -3.55 -14.43 -32.63
CA HIS A 127 -2.71 -13.59 -33.49
C HIS A 127 -3.28 -12.18 -33.61
N ASP A 128 -4.60 -12.02 -33.81
CA ASP A 128 -5.25 -10.71 -33.83
C ASP A 128 -5.06 -9.95 -32.51
N LEU A 129 -5.16 -10.64 -31.37
CA LEU A 129 -4.88 -10.05 -30.06
C LEU A 129 -3.42 -9.64 -29.91
N LEU A 130 -2.49 -10.48 -30.37
CA LEU A 130 -1.06 -10.18 -30.36
C LEU A 130 -0.74 -8.94 -31.20
N ASP A 131 -1.29 -8.83 -32.42
CA ASP A 131 -1.05 -7.74 -33.36
C ASP A 131 -1.68 -6.41 -32.92
N SER A 132 -2.91 -6.47 -32.43
CA SER A 132 -3.60 -5.28 -31.92
C SER A 132 -3.11 -4.86 -30.53
N GLY A 133 -2.54 -5.78 -29.75
CA GLY A 133 -2.24 -5.58 -28.33
C GLY A 133 -3.48 -5.45 -27.44
N HIS A 134 -4.67 -5.81 -27.95
CA HIS A 134 -5.97 -5.64 -27.29
C HIS A 134 -6.28 -6.73 -26.25
N TYR A 135 -5.34 -6.94 -25.33
CA TYR A 135 -5.47 -7.92 -24.27
C TYR A 135 -4.89 -7.42 -22.94
N ALA A 136 -5.35 -8.03 -21.85
CA ALA A 136 -4.81 -7.86 -20.51
C ALA A 136 -4.55 -9.22 -19.86
N LEU A 137 -3.47 -9.28 -19.09
CA LEU A 137 -3.06 -10.45 -18.30
C LEU A 137 -3.11 -10.07 -16.82
N ASP A 138 -4.11 -10.55 -16.09
CA ASP A 138 -4.25 -10.38 -14.65
C ASP A 138 -3.30 -11.32 -13.90
N VAL A 139 -3.04 -12.51 -14.44
CA VAL A 139 -2.07 -13.51 -13.95
C VAL A 139 -1.23 -14.07 -15.10
N PRO A 140 0.02 -14.49 -14.87
CA PRO A 140 0.93 -14.85 -15.96
C PRO A 140 0.45 -16.07 -16.78
N GLU A 141 -0.35 -16.97 -16.20
CA GLU A 141 -0.92 -18.15 -16.87
C GLU A 141 -1.76 -17.77 -18.09
N GLU A 142 -2.49 -16.65 -18.03
CA GLU A 142 -3.36 -16.18 -19.12
C GLU A 142 -2.59 -15.84 -20.40
N GLY A 143 -1.28 -15.64 -20.32
CA GLY A 143 -0.44 -15.39 -21.48
C GLY A 143 0.17 -16.66 -22.09
N ALA A 144 -0.07 -17.84 -21.53
CA ALA A 144 0.59 -19.06 -21.97
C ALA A 144 0.20 -19.46 -23.41
N LEU A 145 -1.09 -19.37 -23.77
CA LEU A 145 -1.53 -19.64 -25.14
C LEU A 145 -1.15 -18.52 -26.13
N LEU A 146 -0.95 -17.29 -25.67
CA LEU A 146 -0.35 -16.23 -26.51
C LEU A 146 1.10 -16.57 -26.87
N VAL A 147 1.86 -17.18 -25.95
CA VAL A 147 3.21 -17.68 -26.25
C VAL A 147 3.16 -18.86 -27.21
N VAL A 148 2.23 -19.81 -27.04
CA VAL A 148 2.02 -20.90 -28.01
C VAL A 148 1.73 -20.34 -29.41
N ALA A 149 0.78 -19.40 -29.52
CA ALA A 149 0.46 -18.75 -30.78
C ALA A 149 1.65 -18.01 -31.39
N THR A 150 2.51 -17.42 -30.55
CA THR A 150 3.75 -16.75 -30.97
C THR A 150 4.78 -17.74 -31.53
N LEU A 151 4.96 -18.90 -30.88
CA LEU A 151 5.89 -19.95 -31.34
C LEU A 151 5.44 -20.54 -32.68
N LEU A 152 4.14 -20.66 -32.89
CA LEU A 152 3.53 -21.17 -34.12
C LEU A 152 3.36 -20.11 -35.22
N ARG A 153 3.73 -18.86 -34.97
CA ARG A 153 3.53 -17.75 -35.91
C ARG A 153 4.58 -17.76 -37.02
N GLU A 154 4.15 -17.55 -38.26
CA GLU A 154 5.04 -17.30 -39.41
C GLU A 154 5.64 -15.88 -39.37
N GLY A 155 6.89 -15.70 -39.80
CA GLY A 155 7.65 -14.46 -39.64
C GLY A 155 8.98 -14.46 -40.41
N PRO A 156 9.66 -13.32 -40.55
CA PRO A 156 10.77 -13.12 -41.48
C PRO A 156 12.02 -13.99 -41.20
N ASP A 157 12.23 -14.40 -39.94
CA ASP A 157 13.33 -15.29 -39.54
C ASP A 157 13.04 -16.79 -39.82
N LEU A 158 11.84 -17.12 -40.28
CA LEU A 158 11.39 -18.50 -40.49
C LEU A 158 11.73 -19.04 -41.89
N ASN A 159 12.67 -18.41 -42.61
CA ASN A 159 13.23 -19.02 -43.83
C ASN A 159 14.17 -20.21 -43.51
N ASP A 160 14.55 -20.40 -42.24
CA ASP A 160 15.29 -21.58 -41.77
C ASP A 160 14.33 -22.65 -41.21
N LEU A 161 14.29 -23.80 -41.89
CA LEU A 161 13.44 -24.93 -41.53
C LEU A 161 13.78 -25.50 -40.14
N ASN A 162 15.04 -25.42 -39.68
CA ASN A 162 15.42 -25.93 -38.37
C ASN A 162 14.80 -25.09 -37.25
N VAL A 163 14.80 -23.76 -37.42
CA VAL A 163 14.17 -22.84 -36.46
C VAL A 163 12.65 -23.04 -36.40
N GLN A 164 12.01 -23.35 -37.53
CA GLN A 164 10.58 -23.70 -37.56
C GLN A 164 10.28 -24.95 -36.73
N VAL A 165 11.06 -26.02 -36.94
CA VAL A 165 10.89 -27.29 -36.24
C VAL A 165 11.10 -27.12 -34.74
N GLU A 166 12.19 -26.43 -34.33
CA GLU A 166 12.48 -26.16 -32.91
C GLU A 166 11.35 -25.39 -32.23
N ARG A 167 10.78 -24.37 -32.90
CA ARG A 167 9.65 -23.60 -32.35
C ARG A 167 8.37 -24.42 -32.25
N ALA A 168 8.08 -25.26 -33.25
CA ALA A 168 6.93 -26.15 -33.22
C ALA A 168 7.06 -27.20 -32.11
N GLU A 169 8.27 -27.75 -31.90
CA GLU A 169 8.57 -28.65 -30.79
C GLU A 169 8.39 -27.95 -29.43
N ALA A 170 8.94 -26.75 -29.27
CA ALA A 170 8.76 -25.96 -28.05
C ALA A 170 7.27 -25.64 -27.76
N ALA A 171 6.48 -25.37 -28.79
CA ALA A 171 5.04 -25.18 -28.66
C ALA A 171 4.33 -26.46 -28.21
N ARG A 172 4.68 -27.61 -28.79
CA ARG A 172 4.14 -28.93 -28.40
C ARG A 172 4.48 -29.28 -26.96
N GLU A 173 5.75 -29.13 -26.57
CA GLU A 173 6.20 -29.36 -25.18
C GLU A 173 5.46 -28.46 -24.19
N LEU A 174 5.28 -27.19 -24.53
CA LEU A 174 4.51 -26.27 -23.72
C LEU A 174 3.06 -26.75 -23.57
N ILE A 175 2.39 -27.15 -24.67
CA ILE A 175 1.02 -27.68 -24.61
C ILE A 175 0.95 -28.94 -23.74
N GLU A 176 1.93 -29.85 -23.82
CA GLU A 176 1.98 -31.06 -22.99
C GLU A 176 2.06 -30.74 -21.49
N ILE A 177 2.78 -29.68 -21.11
CA ILE A 177 2.84 -29.19 -19.72
C ILE A 177 1.49 -28.60 -19.28
N LEU A 178 0.79 -27.90 -20.18
CA LEU A 178 -0.44 -27.16 -19.84
C LEU A 178 -1.70 -28.03 -19.88
N ALA A 179 -1.78 -29.00 -20.80
CA ALA A 179 -2.97 -29.81 -21.08
C ALA A 179 -3.59 -30.49 -19.85
N PRO A 180 -2.80 -31.05 -18.88
CA PRO A 180 -3.36 -31.62 -17.66
C PRO A 180 -4.19 -30.63 -16.81
N TRP A 181 -3.99 -29.33 -17.01
CA TRP A 181 -4.61 -28.25 -16.23
C TRP A 181 -5.74 -27.53 -16.97
N PHE A 182 -6.06 -27.92 -18.21
CA PHE A 182 -7.05 -27.23 -19.05
C PHE A 182 -8.46 -27.17 -18.46
N SER A 183 -8.84 -28.14 -17.63
CA SER A 183 -10.14 -28.16 -16.96
C SER A 183 -10.21 -27.17 -15.78
N GLN A 184 -9.07 -26.80 -15.19
CA GLN A 184 -9.02 -25.95 -14.00
C GLN A 184 -8.58 -24.51 -14.28
N LEU A 185 -7.54 -24.34 -15.09
CA LEU A 185 -6.83 -23.06 -15.27
C LEU A 185 -7.16 -22.41 -16.61
N ARG A 186 -7.26 -21.09 -16.60
CA ARG A 186 -7.36 -20.25 -17.80
C ARG A 186 -5.95 -19.94 -18.33
N PHE A 187 -5.68 -20.29 -19.59
CA PHE A 187 -4.39 -20.04 -20.25
C PHE A 187 -4.45 -19.02 -21.40
N TYR A 188 -5.59 -18.35 -21.53
CA TYR A 188 -5.88 -17.33 -22.56
C TYR A 188 -6.15 -15.96 -21.90
N PRO A 189 -5.91 -14.87 -22.64
CA PRO A 189 -6.01 -13.52 -22.09
C PRO A 189 -7.45 -13.04 -21.96
N ARG A 190 -7.62 -11.95 -21.20
CA ARG A 190 -8.85 -11.16 -21.22
C ARG A 190 -8.79 -10.12 -22.36
N PRO A 191 -9.71 -10.13 -23.34
CA PRO A 191 -9.75 -9.12 -24.39
C PRO A 191 -10.03 -7.72 -23.83
N THR A 192 -9.44 -6.69 -24.44
CA THR A 192 -9.64 -5.27 -24.09
C THR A 192 -10.01 -4.45 -25.32
N GLY A 193 -10.56 -3.25 -25.11
CA GLY A 193 -10.92 -2.36 -26.22
C GLY A 193 -9.78 -1.47 -26.74
N LYS A 194 -8.62 -1.47 -26.07
CA LYS A 194 -7.46 -0.65 -26.42
C LYS A 194 -6.16 -1.36 -26.03
N ALA A 195 -5.12 -1.12 -26.83
CA ALA A 195 -3.78 -1.58 -26.56
C ALA A 195 -3.20 -0.90 -25.31
N ARG A 196 -2.53 -1.69 -24.48
CA ARG A 196 -1.86 -1.15 -23.29
C ARG A 196 -0.55 -0.47 -23.68
N ARG A 197 -0.27 0.70 -23.10
CA ARG A 197 0.97 1.44 -23.35
C ARG A 197 2.07 1.07 -22.35
N PHE A 198 3.19 0.55 -22.84
CA PHE A 198 4.44 0.41 -22.08
C PHE A 198 5.41 1.55 -22.39
N GLY A 199 6.23 1.92 -21.42
CA GLY A 199 7.23 2.98 -21.60
C GLY A 199 7.82 3.47 -20.28
N PRO A 200 8.56 4.59 -20.30
CA PRO A 200 9.25 5.13 -19.13
C PRO A 200 8.32 5.80 -18.12
N LEU A 201 7.07 6.06 -18.50
CA LEU A 201 6.08 6.73 -17.65
C LEU A 201 5.26 5.68 -16.89
N VAL A 202 5.19 5.83 -15.57
CA VAL A 202 4.45 4.94 -14.67
C VAL A 202 3.35 5.70 -13.95
N SER A 203 2.42 4.96 -13.35
CA SER A 203 1.41 5.53 -12.46
C SER A 203 1.33 4.75 -11.15
N ARG A 204 1.03 5.43 -10.05
CA ARG A 204 0.92 4.78 -8.73
C ARG A 204 -0.33 3.91 -8.63
N GLN A 205 -1.41 4.32 -9.26
CA GLN A 205 -2.67 3.57 -9.34
C GLN A 205 -3.27 3.74 -10.74
N SER A 206 -3.89 2.70 -11.27
CA SER A 206 -4.62 2.81 -12.52
C SER A 206 -5.90 3.67 -12.34
N ALA A 207 -6.36 4.26 -13.44
CA ALA A 207 -7.59 5.03 -13.49
C ALA A 207 -8.80 4.19 -13.03
N GLY A 208 -8.84 2.90 -13.38
CA GLY A 208 -9.88 1.98 -12.94
C GLY A 208 -9.89 1.78 -11.42
N ALA A 209 -8.71 1.65 -10.79
CA ALA A 209 -8.60 1.50 -9.34
C ALA A 209 -9.04 2.76 -8.59
N VAL A 210 -8.68 3.95 -9.08
CA VAL A 210 -9.15 5.21 -8.49
C VAL A 210 -10.63 5.44 -8.76
N ARG A 211 -11.13 5.15 -9.96
CA ARG A 211 -12.57 5.19 -10.30
C ARG A 211 -13.38 4.33 -9.34
N ALA A 212 -12.98 3.08 -9.10
CA ALA A 212 -13.65 2.19 -8.16
C ALA A 212 -13.67 2.78 -6.73
N GLN A 213 -12.56 3.33 -6.26
CA GLN A 213 -12.49 3.98 -4.96
C GLN A 213 -13.33 5.25 -4.85
N LEU A 214 -13.50 6.00 -5.94
CA LEU A 214 -14.34 7.20 -6.00
C LEU A 214 -15.82 6.81 -6.02
N ALA A 215 -16.19 5.83 -6.85
CA ALA A 215 -17.55 5.31 -6.95
C ALA A 215 -18.04 4.68 -5.64
N ALA A 216 -17.15 3.99 -4.92
CA ALA A 216 -17.45 3.40 -3.61
C ALA A 216 -17.57 4.43 -2.46
N ARG A 217 -17.34 5.72 -2.70
CA ARG A 217 -17.41 6.73 -1.64
C ARG A 217 -18.86 6.97 -1.23
N ARG A 218 -19.14 6.74 0.06
CA ARG A 218 -20.46 6.95 0.67
C ARG A 218 -20.58 8.33 1.34
N PRO A 219 -21.79 8.88 1.46
CA PRO A 219 -22.05 10.06 2.28
C PRO A 219 -21.64 9.82 3.73
N LEU A 220 -21.08 10.84 4.38
CA LEU A 220 -20.78 10.77 5.81
C LEU A 220 -22.05 11.03 6.62
N ALA A 221 -22.54 10.01 7.34
CA ALA A 221 -23.78 10.08 8.12
C ALA A 221 -23.82 11.28 9.08
N ARG A 222 -22.70 11.64 9.70
CA ARG A 222 -22.59 12.83 10.59
C ARG A 222 -22.85 14.14 9.84
N LEU A 223 -22.33 14.28 8.61
CA LEU A 223 -22.55 15.47 7.80
C LEU A 223 -24.00 15.53 7.29
N GLN A 224 -24.58 14.40 6.92
CA GLN A 224 -25.99 14.34 6.53
C GLN A 224 -26.91 14.69 7.71
N ALA A 225 -26.65 14.17 8.90
CA ALA A 225 -27.38 14.51 10.11
C ALA A 225 -27.25 16.00 10.47
N GLN A 226 -26.09 16.62 10.21
CA GLN A 226 -25.87 18.06 10.38
C GLN A 226 -26.65 18.89 9.37
N LYS A 227 -26.65 18.50 8.08
CA LYS A 227 -27.46 19.13 7.03
C LYS A 227 -28.95 19.09 7.39
N GLU A 228 -29.44 17.93 7.81
CA GLU A 228 -30.82 17.75 8.26
C GLU A 228 -31.13 18.62 9.49
N ALA A 229 -30.22 18.69 10.47
CA ALA A 229 -30.36 19.55 11.65
C ALA A 229 -30.53 21.04 11.29
N VAL A 230 -29.79 21.52 10.28
CA VAL A 230 -29.78 22.93 9.90
C VAL A 230 -30.89 23.28 8.91
N ASN A 231 -31.21 22.40 7.97
CA ASN A 231 -32.16 22.71 6.90
C ASN A 231 -33.60 22.34 7.25
N VAL A 232 -33.82 21.35 8.12
CA VAL A 232 -35.17 20.86 8.47
C VAL A 232 -35.52 21.26 9.90
N TRP A 233 -34.68 20.88 10.87
CA TRP A 233 -35.04 20.98 12.29
C TRP A 233 -34.86 22.38 12.87
N ALA A 234 -33.87 23.11 12.40
CA ALA A 234 -33.58 24.47 12.83
C ALA A 234 -34.71 25.49 12.49
N PRO A 235 -35.26 25.52 11.27
CA PRO A 235 -36.42 26.35 10.94
C PRO A 235 -37.64 26.03 11.81
N LEU A 236 -37.98 24.74 11.96
CA LEU A 236 -39.13 24.31 12.75
C LEU A 236 -38.97 24.64 14.24
N TYR A 237 -37.75 24.58 14.76
CA TYR A 237 -37.43 25.07 16.12
C TYR A 237 -37.67 26.58 16.25
N ASP A 238 -37.28 27.38 15.26
CA ASP A 238 -37.48 28.84 15.30
C ASP A 238 -38.96 29.20 15.21
N GLU A 239 -39.75 28.48 14.41
CA GLU A 239 -41.21 28.64 14.33
C GLU A 239 -41.89 28.28 15.67
N ALA A 240 -41.52 27.15 16.27
CA ALA A 240 -42.03 26.74 17.57
C ALA A 240 -41.68 27.76 18.68
N LEU A 241 -40.46 28.34 18.60
CA LEU A 241 -40.04 29.36 19.54
C LEU A 241 -40.81 30.66 19.31
N GLY A 242 -41.15 30.99 18.06
CA GLY A 242 -41.98 32.15 17.70
C GLY A 242 -43.38 32.04 18.31
N LEU A 243 -44.03 30.88 18.16
CA LEU A 243 -45.33 30.62 18.78
C LEU A 243 -45.28 30.75 20.30
N LEU A 244 -44.19 30.31 20.95
CA LEU A 244 -44.04 30.48 22.39
C LEU A 244 -43.87 31.96 22.79
N VAL A 245 -43.11 32.74 22.01
CA VAL A 245 -42.91 34.19 22.25
C VAL A 245 -44.24 34.96 22.24
N GLU A 246 -45.19 34.58 21.38
CA GLU A 246 -46.52 35.20 21.32
C GLU A 246 -47.36 35.01 22.61
N THR A 247 -46.99 34.06 23.46
CA THR A 247 -47.71 33.76 24.72
C THR A 247 -47.14 34.49 25.94
N VAL A 248 -46.11 35.31 25.74
CA VAL A 248 -45.35 35.95 26.82
C VAL A 248 -46.02 37.24 27.27
N VAL A 249 -46.30 37.35 28.57
CA VAL A 249 -46.70 38.58 29.25
C VAL A 249 -45.77 38.79 30.44
N ASP A 250 -45.19 39.99 30.59
CA ASP A 250 -44.27 40.34 31.68
C ASP A 250 -43.10 39.34 31.87
N ASP A 251 -42.50 38.87 30.78
CA ASP A 251 -41.41 37.87 30.75
C ASP A 251 -41.81 36.45 31.20
N TRP A 252 -43.11 36.17 31.32
CA TRP A 252 -43.65 34.85 31.61
C TRP A 252 -44.36 34.27 30.38
N PRO A 253 -43.94 33.10 29.85
CA PRO A 253 -44.67 32.43 28.76
C PRO A 253 -45.97 31.78 29.26
N CYS A 254 -46.83 31.38 28.30
CA CYS A 254 -48.07 30.66 28.55
C CYS A 254 -49.12 31.46 29.36
N GLN A 255 -49.07 32.80 29.33
CA GLN A 255 -49.99 33.68 30.05
C GLN A 255 -51.22 34.06 29.22
N TYR A 256 -51.06 34.11 27.90
CA TYR A 256 -52.10 34.44 26.95
C TYR A 256 -51.92 33.62 25.67
N TYR A 257 -53.01 33.33 24.97
CA TYR A 257 -52.99 32.62 23.69
C TYR A 257 -53.78 33.43 22.64
N PRO A 258 -53.12 33.97 21.61
CA PRO A 258 -53.79 34.72 20.55
C PRO A 258 -54.85 33.89 19.80
N ALA A 259 -55.82 34.57 19.19
CA ALA A 259 -56.77 33.91 18.29
C ALA A 259 -56.02 33.21 17.13
N GLY A 260 -56.42 31.99 16.79
CA GLY A 260 -55.74 31.19 15.75
C GLY A 260 -54.40 30.57 16.19
N TRP A 261 -53.98 30.75 17.46
CA TRP A 261 -52.76 30.14 17.98
C TRP A 261 -52.86 28.62 18.15
N PRO A 262 -53.95 28.05 18.72
CA PRO A 262 -54.09 26.60 18.87
C PRO A 262 -53.99 25.84 17.54
N GLU A 263 -54.59 26.37 16.47
CA GLU A 263 -54.55 25.81 15.12
C GLU A 263 -53.12 25.80 14.57
N ARG A 264 -52.39 26.93 14.68
CA ARG A 264 -51.00 27.04 14.23
C ARG A 264 -50.05 26.10 15.00
N VAL A 265 -50.29 25.89 16.30
CA VAL A 265 -49.50 24.94 17.11
C VAL A 265 -49.82 23.51 16.70
N SER A 266 -51.09 23.18 16.47
CA SER A 266 -51.51 21.88 15.96
C SER A 266 -50.85 21.57 14.61
N ASP A 267 -50.87 22.53 13.68
CA ASP A 267 -50.23 22.40 12.37
C ASP A 267 -48.71 22.23 12.48
N LEU A 268 -48.06 22.96 13.38
CA LEU A 268 -46.62 22.81 13.62
C LEU A 268 -46.27 21.40 14.15
N LEU A 269 -47.07 20.87 15.07
CA LEU A 269 -46.87 19.52 15.61
C LEU A 269 -47.17 18.44 14.56
N ALA A 270 -48.18 18.62 13.71
CA ALA A 270 -48.47 17.70 12.61
C ALA A 270 -47.35 17.69 11.56
N ARG A 271 -46.84 18.86 11.15
CA ARG A 271 -45.67 18.97 10.26
C ARG A 271 -44.41 18.36 10.88
N TYR A 272 -44.25 18.45 12.20
CA TYR A 272 -43.16 17.75 12.88
C TYR A 272 -43.25 16.25 12.64
N ASP A 273 -44.42 15.66 12.87
CA ASP A 273 -44.63 14.21 12.73
C ASP A 273 -44.38 13.77 11.27
N GLU A 274 -44.91 14.51 10.28
CA GLU A 274 -44.65 14.28 8.84
C GLU A 274 -43.15 14.40 8.49
N LEU A 275 -42.49 15.47 8.93
CA LEU A 275 -41.06 15.67 8.69
C LEU A 275 -40.23 14.58 9.36
N ARG A 276 -40.65 14.07 10.52
CA ARG A 276 -39.91 13.02 11.23
C ARG A 276 -40.01 11.68 10.54
N GLU A 277 -41.13 11.39 9.89
CA GLU A 277 -41.24 10.19 9.06
C GLU A 277 -40.25 10.20 7.90
N ARG A 278 -40.03 11.36 7.28
CA ARG A 278 -39.13 11.56 6.13
C ARG A 278 -37.66 11.78 6.52
N HIS A 279 -37.39 12.47 7.62
CA HIS A 279 -36.07 12.91 8.05
C HIS A 279 -35.66 12.21 9.35
N ARG A 280 -34.81 11.19 9.23
CA ARG A 280 -34.45 10.29 10.34
C ARG A 280 -32.98 10.36 10.75
N LEU A 281 -32.14 11.08 9.98
CA LEU A 281 -30.68 11.04 10.15
C LEU A 281 -30.23 11.84 11.36
N CYS A 282 -30.95 12.91 11.71
CA CYS A 282 -30.70 13.67 12.93
C CYS A 282 -31.60 13.16 14.06
N GLY A 283 -30.98 12.65 15.13
CA GLY A 283 -31.70 12.27 16.36
C GLY A 283 -31.91 13.44 17.33
N ARG A 284 -31.39 14.63 17.04
CA ARG A 284 -31.46 15.79 17.95
C ARG A 284 -32.90 16.20 18.34
N PRO A 285 -33.89 16.22 17.43
CA PRO A 285 -35.25 16.67 17.74
C PRO A 285 -36.00 15.84 18.80
N ASP A 286 -35.60 14.59 18.99
CA ASP A 286 -36.23 13.62 19.91
C ASP A 286 -35.42 13.41 21.21
N ARG A 287 -34.27 14.08 21.37
CA ARG A 287 -33.47 13.92 22.60
C ARG A 287 -34.16 14.64 23.76
N ASP A 288 -34.49 13.91 24.83
CA ASP A 288 -35.19 14.42 26.03
C ASP A 288 -34.56 15.65 26.69
N LYS A 289 -33.23 15.80 26.53
CA LYS A 289 -32.45 16.93 27.07
C LYS A 289 -32.25 18.08 26.08
N ASP A 290 -32.68 17.94 24.83
CA ASP A 290 -32.57 19.00 23.82
C ASP A 290 -33.70 20.02 23.97
N SER A 291 -33.37 21.28 23.67
CA SER A 291 -34.29 22.42 23.73
C SER A 291 -35.53 22.23 22.84
N PHE A 292 -35.41 21.56 21.70
CA PHE A 292 -36.54 21.40 20.79
C PHE A 292 -37.56 20.38 21.28
N ALA A 293 -37.11 19.24 21.83
CA ALA A 293 -38.01 18.24 22.43
C ALA A 293 -38.81 18.83 23.60
N ALA A 294 -38.12 19.58 24.47
CA ALA A 294 -38.75 20.26 25.60
C ALA A 294 -39.78 21.32 25.17
N LEU A 295 -39.47 22.09 24.12
CA LEU A 295 -40.36 23.11 23.56
C LEU A 295 -41.64 22.47 22.96
N ARG A 296 -41.50 21.40 22.17
CA ARG A 296 -42.66 20.68 21.60
C ARG A 296 -43.53 20.05 22.68
N ALA A 297 -42.93 19.46 23.71
CA ALA A 297 -43.67 18.91 24.85
C ALA A 297 -44.48 19.99 25.56
N GLY A 298 -43.88 21.17 25.79
CA GLY A 298 -44.55 22.32 26.38
C GLY A 298 -45.70 22.84 25.52
N LEU A 299 -45.49 23.03 24.21
CA LEU A 299 -46.54 23.47 23.28
C LEU A 299 -47.70 22.47 23.21
N ARG A 300 -47.42 21.16 23.23
CA ARG A 300 -48.45 20.11 23.26
C ARG A 300 -49.27 20.15 24.55
N LEU A 301 -48.65 20.48 25.68
CA LEU A 301 -49.36 20.63 26.96
C LEU A 301 -50.24 21.89 26.96
N CYS A 302 -49.72 23.00 26.42
CA CYS A 302 -50.50 24.24 26.22
C CYS A 302 -51.73 24.00 25.32
N LEU A 303 -51.62 23.15 24.31
CA LEU A 303 -52.74 22.85 23.41
C LEU A 303 -53.82 21.96 24.07
N LYS A 304 -53.41 20.99 24.90
CA LYS A 304 -54.32 20.01 25.50
C LYS A 304 -55.04 20.53 26.73
N ASP A 305 -54.29 21.14 27.64
CA ASP A 305 -54.81 21.64 28.92
C ASP A 305 -53.86 22.71 29.49
N PRO A 306 -54.03 23.99 29.10
CA PRO A 306 -53.23 25.08 29.63
C PRO A 306 -53.21 25.18 31.16
N ALA A 307 -54.30 24.76 31.84
CA ALA A 307 -54.43 24.85 33.29
C ALA A 307 -53.58 23.79 34.03
N SER A 308 -53.14 22.75 33.32
CA SER A 308 -52.28 21.69 33.86
C SER A 308 -50.79 22.05 33.91
N LEU A 309 -50.39 23.20 33.36
CA LEU A 309 -48.99 23.65 33.36
C LEU A 309 -48.51 23.95 34.79
N SER A 310 -47.50 23.22 35.27
CA SER A 310 -46.88 23.53 36.56
C SER A 310 -45.94 24.74 36.45
N GLY A 311 -45.66 25.41 37.57
CA GLY A 311 -44.64 26.49 37.61
C GLY A 311 -43.25 26.02 37.16
N ARG A 312 -42.96 24.71 37.26
CA ARG A 312 -41.72 24.11 36.76
C ARG A 312 -41.71 24.04 35.22
N ASP A 313 -42.85 23.76 34.59
CA ASP A 313 -42.98 23.69 33.13
C ASP A 313 -42.83 25.08 32.50
N VAL A 314 -43.54 26.06 33.06
CA VAL A 314 -43.44 27.47 32.65
C VAL A 314 -42.02 28.00 32.86
N GLY A 315 -41.40 27.68 34.01
CA GLY A 315 -40.01 28.05 34.30
C GLY A 315 -39.00 27.44 33.32
N ARG A 316 -39.22 26.19 32.88
CA ARG A 316 -38.38 25.52 31.87
C ARG A 316 -38.51 26.19 30.50
N LEU A 317 -39.73 26.55 30.08
CA LEU A 317 -39.99 27.27 28.83
C LEU A 317 -39.39 28.68 28.85
N ARG A 318 -39.51 29.39 29.99
CA ARG A 318 -38.88 30.71 30.21
C ARG A 318 -37.36 30.63 30.10
N LEU A 319 -36.74 29.61 30.70
CA LEU A 319 -35.29 29.39 30.61
C LEU A 319 -34.84 29.12 29.16
N LEU A 320 -35.64 28.36 28.39
CA LEU A 320 -35.37 28.10 26.98
C LEU A 320 -35.43 29.39 26.14
N LEU A 321 -36.46 30.22 26.34
CA LEU A 321 -36.59 31.53 25.70
C LEU A 321 -35.38 32.42 26.02
N HIS A 322 -35.03 32.56 27.29
CA HIS A 322 -33.92 33.40 27.73
C HIS A 322 -32.58 32.96 27.15
N ARG A 323 -32.28 31.66 27.17
CA ARG A 323 -31.06 31.08 26.55
C ARG A 323 -31.01 31.30 25.04
N SER A 324 -32.16 31.21 24.37
CA SER A 324 -32.26 31.39 22.92
C SER A 324 -32.09 32.86 22.52
N SER A 325 -32.74 33.77 23.28
CA SER A 325 -32.67 35.23 23.12
C SER A 325 -31.26 35.77 23.35
N SER A 326 -30.64 35.46 24.49
CA SER A 326 -29.29 35.93 24.86
C SER A 326 -28.21 35.51 23.86
N ARG A 327 -28.28 34.27 23.38
CA ARG A 327 -27.22 33.70 22.53
C ARG A 327 -27.34 34.11 21.06
N HIS A 328 -28.55 34.09 20.50
CA HIS A 328 -28.78 34.23 19.06
C HIS A 328 -29.91 35.19 18.67
N GLY A 329 -30.54 35.89 19.62
CA GLY A 329 -31.73 36.72 19.38
C GLY A 329 -33.01 35.90 19.29
N LEU A 330 -34.16 36.59 19.33
CA LEU A 330 -35.49 35.99 19.16
C LEU A 330 -35.77 35.63 17.69
N PRO A 331 -36.72 34.71 17.41
CA PRO A 331 -37.25 34.48 16.07
C PRO A 331 -37.61 35.79 15.36
N GLY A 332 -37.24 35.93 14.08
CA GLY A 332 -37.47 37.14 13.29
C GLY A 332 -36.45 38.28 13.49
N SER A 333 -35.63 38.26 14.56
CA SER A 333 -34.60 39.29 14.76
C SER A 333 -33.46 39.20 13.74
N GLU A 334 -32.84 40.33 13.38
CA GLU A 334 -31.69 40.36 12.47
C GLU A 334 -30.56 39.44 12.92
N ARG A 335 -30.29 39.39 14.23
CA ARG A 335 -29.24 38.56 14.83
C ARG A 335 -29.49 37.07 14.56
N ARG A 336 -30.74 36.62 14.66
CA ARG A 336 -31.11 35.22 14.39
C ARG A 336 -31.07 34.91 12.91
N LEU A 337 -31.56 35.81 12.06
CA LEU A 337 -31.53 35.65 10.60
C LEU A 337 -30.09 35.53 10.08
N LYS A 338 -29.18 36.40 10.54
CA LYS A 338 -27.75 36.35 10.21
C LYS A 338 -27.11 35.03 10.66
N TRP A 339 -27.40 34.57 11.88
CA TRP A 339 -26.88 33.30 12.39
C TRP A 339 -27.39 32.09 11.59
N ARG A 340 -28.67 32.04 11.22
CA ARG A 340 -29.22 30.97 10.38
C ARG A 340 -28.68 30.99 8.96
N ALA A 341 -28.48 32.18 8.38
CA ALA A 341 -27.84 32.31 7.07
C ALA A 341 -26.43 31.73 7.08
N GLU A 342 -25.65 32.01 8.14
CA GLU A 342 -24.30 31.45 8.31
C GLU A 342 -24.33 29.92 8.50
N GLN A 343 -25.25 29.39 9.32
CA GLN A 343 -25.39 27.94 9.47
C GLN A 343 -25.75 27.25 8.15
N ARG A 344 -26.69 27.82 7.37
CA ARG A 344 -27.05 27.29 6.04
C ARG A 344 -25.85 27.32 5.10
N ARG A 345 -25.06 28.40 5.10
CA ARG A 345 -23.83 28.52 4.32
C ARG A 345 -22.82 27.42 4.66
N GLN A 346 -22.64 27.11 5.95
CA GLN A 346 -21.71 26.07 6.41
C GLN A 346 -22.10 24.66 5.95
N VAL A 347 -23.40 24.39 5.72
CA VAL A 347 -23.88 23.07 5.30
C VAL A 347 -24.29 23.01 3.82
N ALA A 348 -24.22 24.14 3.10
CA ALA A 348 -24.61 24.25 1.69
C ALA A 348 -23.70 23.44 0.76
N ALA A 349 -22.41 23.35 1.09
CA ALA A 349 -21.43 22.65 0.25
C ALA A 349 -21.87 21.21 -0.05
N PRO A 350 -21.80 20.76 -1.32
CA PRO A 350 -22.22 19.41 -1.69
C PRO A 350 -21.34 18.37 -0.99
N GLY A 351 -21.93 17.19 -0.77
CA GLY A 351 -21.21 16.09 -0.16
C GLY A 351 -20.06 15.62 -1.06
N HIS A 352 -18.90 15.32 -0.46
CA HIS A 352 -17.74 14.83 -1.22
C HIS A 352 -18.01 13.53 -1.98
N GLU A 353 -19.04 12.77 -1.62
CA GLU A 353 -19.50 11.60 -2.37
C GLU A 353 -20.08 11.98 -3.74
N LEU A 354 -20.81 13.09 -3.86
CA LEU A 354 -21.39 13.54 -5.13
C LEU A 354 -20.28 14.00 -6.08
N ILE A 355 -19.32 14.77 -5.54
CA ILE A 355 -18.12 15.18 -6.25
C ILE A 355 -17.32 13.94 -6.70
N ALA A 356 -17.13 12.96 -5.81
CA ALA A 356 -16.42 11.72 -6.15
C ALA A 356 -17.11 10.92 -7.27
N LYS A 357 -18.45 10.84 -7.27
CA LYS A 357 -19.21 10.17 -8.34
C LYS A 357 -19.13 10.90 -9.68
N ALA A 358 -19.08 12.24 -9.67
CA ALA A 358 -18.84 13.02 -10.89
C ALA A 358 -17.45 12.75 -11.45
N LEU A 359 -16.42 12.75 -10.59
CA LEU A 359 -15.05 12.42 -10.98
C LEU A 359 -14.91 10.97 -11.47
N ALA A 360 -15.62 10.02 -10.86
CA ALA A 360 -15.63 8.63 -11.31
C ALA A 360 -16.14 8.51 -12.76
N ARG A 361 -17.17 9.29 -13.13
CA ARG A 361 -17.70 9.36 -14.49
C ARG A 361 -16.70 9.97 -15.47
N ARG A 362 -15.97 11.02 -15.08
CA ARG A 362 -14.87 11.56 -15.92
C ARG A 362 -13.81 10.51 -16.27
N LEU A 363 -13.56 9.55 -15.37
CA LEU A 363 -12.61 8.46 -15.59
C LEU A 363 -13.17 7.28 -16.40
N GLU A 364 -14.43 7.29 -16.84
CA GLU A 364 -14.99 6.19 -17.64
C GLU A 364 -14.38 6.10 -19.04
N ALA A 365 -14.02 7.24 -19.64
CA ALA A 365 -13.38 7.31 -20.94
C ALA A 365 -11.92 6.82 -20.94
N VAL A 366 -11.32 6.70 -19.75
CA VAL A 366 -9.92 6.31 -19.57
C VAL A 366 -9.85 4.79 -19.39
N PRO A 367 -8.94 4.09 -20.11
CA PRO A 367 -8.76 2.66 -19.92
C PRO A 367 -8.47 2.30 -18.45
N PRO A 368 -9.14 1.28 -17.89
CA PRO A 368 -9.09 1.00 -16.46
C PRO A 368 -7.71 0.56 -15.96
N GLU A 369 -6.85 0.05 -16.84
CA GLU A 369 -5.49 -0.44 -16.52
C GLU A 369 -4.41 0.64 -16.70
N GLU A 370 -4.76 1.83 -17.21
CA GLU A 370 -3.80 2.90 -17.51
C GLU A 370 -3.84 4.06 -16.50
N GLY A 371 -2.81 4.91 -16.56
CA GLY A 371 -2.80 6.21 -15.88
C GLY A 371 -3.36 7.34 -16.74
N LEU A 372 -3.43 8.54 -16.16
CA LEU A 372 -3.85 9.79 -16.79
C LEU A 372 -2.63 10.56 -17.29
N ASP A 373 -2.61 10.89 -18.58
CA ASP A 373 -1.59 11.78 -19.15
C ASP A 373 -1.92 13.25 -18.86
N ASP A 374 -3.20 13.65 -18.95
CA ASP A 374 -3.68 15.00 -18.64
C ASP A 374 -4.51 15.00 -17.35
N LEU A 375 -3.85 15.31 -16.23
CA LEU A 375 -4.50 15.45 -14.94
C LEU A 375 -5.32 16.74 -14.83
N GLU A 376 -4.89 17.82 -15.49
CA GLU A 376 -5.51 19.15 -15.37
C GLU A 376 -6.93 19.15 -15.93
N ALA A 377 -7.14 18.47 -17.07
CA ALA A 377 -8.48 18.28 -17.63
C ALA A 377 -9.46 17.61 -16.64
N VAL A 378 -8.97 16.66 -15.83
CA VAL A 378 -9.79 15.98 -14.82
C VAL A 378 -9.98 16.83 -13.56
N LEU A 379 -9.03 17.72 -13.25
CA LEU A 379 -9.05 18.60 -12.07
C LEU A 379 -9.88 19.89 -12.24
N ALA A 380 -10.41 20.16 -13.43
CA ALA A 380 -11.33 21.28 -13.65
C ALA A 380 -12.52 21.23 -12.65
N PRO A 381 -13.06 22.38 -12.19
CA PRO A 381 -14.25 22.40 -11.35
C PRO A 381 -15.40 21.55 -11.93
N ILE A 382 -16.21 20.94 -11.08
CA ILE A 382 -17.37 20.15 -11.51
C ILE A 382 -18.43 21.11 -12.03
N ALA A 383 -18.82 20.96 -13.30
CA ALA A 383 -19.85 21.79 -13.92
C ALA A 383 -21.24 21.43 -13.34
N PRO A 384 -22.17 22.39 -13.29
CA PRO A 384 -23.57 22.17 -12.88
C PRO A 384 -24.23 20.95 -13.51
N SER A 385 -24.05 20.76 -14.83
CA SER A 385 -24.62 19.66 -15.61
C SER A 385 -24.07 18.28 -15.25
N GLU A 386 -22.85 18.19 -14.69
CA GLU A 386 -22.23 16.91 -14.37
C GLU A 386 -22.83 16.28 -13.09
N ALA A 387 -23.36 17.08 -12.18
CA ALA A 387 -23.77 16.59 -10.86
C ALA A 387 -25.04 17.26 -10.29
N HIS A 388 -25.78 17.98 -11.13
CA HIS A 388 -26.98 18.74 -10.74
C HIS A 388 -26.69 19.71 -9.58
N PHE A 389 -25.57 20.43 -9.67
CA PHE A 389 -25.22 21.50 -8.74
C PHE A 389 -25.72 22.84 -9.28
N ASP A 390 -25.99 23.80 -8.40
CA ASP A 390 -26.45 25.14 -8.81
C ASP A 390 -25.30 25.97 -9.43
N GLU A 391 -24.07 25.74 -8.99
CA GLU A 391 -22.86 26.45 -9.42
C GLU A 391 -21.69 25.47 -9.62
N PRO A 392 -20.64 25.87 -10.36
CA PRO A 392 -19.42 25.07 -10.45
C PRO A 392 -18.76 24.81 -9.10
N VAL A 393 -18.37 23.55 -8.84
CA VAL A 393 -17.83 23.14 -7.54
C VAL A 393 -16.36 22.75 -7.65
N ALA A 394 -15.50 23.42 -6.89
CA ALA A 394 -14.09 23.08 -6.80
C ALA A 394 -13.86 21.70 -6.16
N ILE A 395 -12.82 20.99 -6.61
CA ILE A 395 -12.51 19.65 -6.12
C ILE A 395 -11.78 19.74 -4.77
N PRO A 396 -12.26 19.05 -3.71
CA PRO A 396 -11.59 19.02 -2.41
C PRO A 396 -10.16 18.44 -2.49
N PRO A 397 -9.18 18.96 -1.72
CA PRO A 397 -7.78 18.51 -1.78
C PRO A 397 -7.56 17.03 -1.50
N GLY A 398 -8.45 16.39 -0.73
CA GLY A 398 -8.39 14.94 -0.49
C GLY A 398 -8.78 14.10 -1.73
N LEU A 399 -9.60 14.65 -2.62
CA LEU A 399 -9.96 14.05 -3.90
C LEU A 399 -8.91 14.35 -4.97
N VAL A 400 -8.35 15.56 -5.00
CA VAL A 400 -7.19 15.91 -5.83
C VAL A 400 -6.04 14.94 -5.59
N ARG A 401 -5.62 14.77 -4.32
CA ARG A 401 -4.57 13.80 -3.93
C ARG A 401 -4.88 12.34 -4.26
N LYS A 402 -6.15 12.00 -4.51
CA LYS A 402 -6.53 10.65 -4.95
C LYS A 402 -6.39 10.53 -6.47
N LEU A 403 -6.78 11.54 -7.23
CA LEU A 403 -6.62 11.61 -8.68
C LEU A 403 -5.15 11.71 -9.10
N GLU A 404 -4.33 12.47 -8.38
CA GLU A 404 -2.88 12.57 -8.62
C GLU A 404 -2.17 11.21 -8.64
N ARG A 405 -2.72 10.19 -7.96
CA ARG A 405 -2.14 8.83 -7.97
C ARG A 405 -2.24 8.14 -9.32
N CYS A 406 -3.15 8.61 -10.18
CA CYS A 406 -3.28 8.16 -11.56
C CYS A 406 -2.39 8.92 -12.52
N LEU A 407 -1.74 10.02 -12.11
CA LEU A 407 -0.86 10.76 -12.99
C LEU A 407 0.21 9.82 -13.54
N ARG A 408 0.32 9.81 -14.87
CA ARG A 408 1.34 9.09 -15.59
C ARG A 408 2.52 10.03 -15.83
N ALA A 409 3.64 9.75 -15.19
CA ALA A 409 4.86 10.55 -15.30
C ALA A 409 6.10 9.69 -15.05
N THR A 410 7.29 10.26 -15.25
CA THR A 410 8.54 9.62 -14.86
C THR A 410 8.63 9.51 -13.34
N VAL A 411 9.45 8.57 -12.87
CA VAL A 411 9.56 8.25 -11.44
C VAL A 411 10.06 9.45 -10.62
N ASP A 412 11.03 10.20 -11.15
CA ASP A 412 11.57 11.42 -10.54
C ASP A 412 10.49 12.49 -10.33
N VAL A 413 9.64 12.73 -11.34
CA VAL A 413 8.51 13.67 -11.22
C VAL A 413 7.51 13.23 -10.17
N LEU A 414 7.19 11.93 -10.11
CA LEU A 414 6.24 11.41 -9.11
C LEU A 414 6.78 11.47 -7.67
N VAL A 415 8.10 11.31 -7.49
CA VAL A 415 8.77 11.52 -6.20
C VAL A 415 8.76 13.00 -5.82
N ALA A 416 9.17 13.89 -6.73
CA ALA A 416 9.22 15.33 -6.49
C ALA A 416 7.83 15.91 -6.14
N ARG A 417 6.76 15.39 -6.75
CA ARG A 417 5.36 15.76 -6.44
C ARG A 417 4.81 15.12 -5.17
N GLY A 418 5.56 14.26 -4.48
CA GLY A 418 5.11 13.54 -3.28
C GLY A 418 4.03 12.47 -3.56
N ILE A 419 3.82 12.09 -4.81
CA ILE A 419 2.86 11.03 -5.21
C ILE A 419 3.41 9.66 -4.78
N LEU A 420 4.73 9.49 -4.84
CA LEU A 420 5.49 8.37 -4.28
C LEU A 420 6.18 8.83 -2.97
N PRO A 421 5.50 8.78 -1.82
CA PRO A 421 6.00 9.37 -0.58
C PRO A 421 7.02 8.51 0.18
N SER A 422 7.32 7.30 -0.30
CA SER A 422 8.26 6.38 0.35
C SER A 422 8.94 5.44 -0.63
N ALA A 423 10.03 4.80 -0.20
CA ALA A 423 10.73 3.79 -0.97
C ALA A 423 9.81 2.59 -1.30
N GLU A 424 8.87 2.21 -0.43
CA GLU A 424 7.89 1.16 -0.71
C GLU A 424 6.87 1.57 -1.78
N ALA A 425 6.44 2.85 -1.77
CA ALA A 425 5.57 3.37 -2.82
C ALA A 425 6.28 3.36 -4.18
N LEU A 426 7.55 3.76 -4.19
CA LEU A 426 8.43 3.67 -5.36
C LEU A 426 8.58 2.21 -5.83
N ALA A 427 8.90 1.29 -4.92
CA ALA A 427 9.05 -0.14 -5.22
C ALA A 427 7.78 -0.73 -5.87
N GLY A 428 6.60 -0.24 -5.49
CA GLY A 428 5.32 -0.69 -6.03
C GLY A 428 5.07 -0.31 -7.49
N VAL A 429 5.77 0.70 -8.03
CA VAL A 429 5.62 1.12 -9.44
C VAL A 429 6.75 0.64 -10.35
N LEU A 430 7.92 0.26 -9.78
CA LEU A 430 9.06 -0.20 -10.56
C LEU A 430 8.77 -1.35 -11.54
N PRO A 431 7.89 -2.33 -11.23
CA PRO A 431 7.62 -3.40 -12.18
C PRO A 431 7.07 -2.90 -13.53
N GLN A 432 6.34 -1.77 -13.56
CA GLN A 432 5.85 -1.16 -14.81
C GLN A 432 7.03 -0.70 -15.69
N LEU A 433 8.05 -0.10 -15.07
CA LEU A 433 9.25 0.36 -15.76
C LEU A 433 10.12 -0.83 -16.19
N VAL A 434 10.39 -1.78 -15.28
CA VAL A 434 11.23 -2.94 -15.57
C VAL A 434 10.61 -3.83 -16.66
N ALA A 435 9.28 -3.96 -16.71
CA ALA A 435 8.59 -4.64 -17.80
C ALA A 435 8.95 -4.02 -19.17
N SER A 436 8.87 -2.69 -19.29
CA SER A 436 9.21 -1.98 -20.53
C SER A 436 10.68 -2.12 -20.91
N LEU A 437 11.59 -2.04 -19.94
CA LEU A 437 13.04 -2.13 -20.17
C LEU A 437 13.45 -3.56 -20.56
N ARG A 438 12.91 -4.56 -19.85
CA ARG A 438 13.14 -5.98 -20.16
C ARG A 438 12.64 -6.34 -21.55
N ALA A 439 11.49 -5.79 -21.95
CA ALA A 439 10.91 -6.02 -23.25
C ALA A 439 11.74 -5.39 -24.38
N ALA A 440 12.48 -4.30 -24.12
CA ALA A 440 13.23 -3.57 -25.15
C ALA A 440 14.22 -4.44 -25.96
N GLY A 441 14.71 -5.55 -25.39
CA GLY A 441 15.58 -6.50 -26.08
C GLY A 441 14.90 -7.36 -27.17
N HIS A 442 13.57 -7.27 -27.35
CA HIS A 442 12.92 -7.88 -28.51
C HIS A 442 12.82 -6.87 -29.66
N GLY A 443 13.30 -7.23 -30.85
CA GLY A 443 13.17 -6.41 -32.07
C GLY A 443 11.73 -6.29 -32.56
N ASP A 444 10.92 -7.34 -32.37
CA ASP A 444 9.50 -7.37 -32.74
C ASP A 444 8.63 -6.63 -31.70
N PRO A 445 7.86 -5.57 -32.09
CA PRO A 445 6.94 -4.87 -31.19
C PRO A 445 5.88 -5.78 -30.54
N VAL A 446 5.42 -6.83 -31.22
CA VAL A 446 4.44 -7.78 -30.67
C VAL A 446 5.05 -8.56 -29.52
N LEU A 447 6.28 -9.07 -29.67
CA LEU A 447 7.01 -9.76 -28.61
C LEU A 447 7.32 -8.83 -27.44
N ARG A 448 7.65 -7.55 -27.70
CA ARG A 448 7.84 -6.55 -26.64
C ARG A 448 6.59 -6.40 -25.79
N GLN A 449 5.43 -6.25 -26.43
CA GLN A 449 4.15 -6.10 -25.75
C GLN A 449 3.81 -7.34 -24.90
N LEU A 450 4.01 -8.54 -25.45
CA LEU A 450 3.73 -9.80 -24.77
C LEU A 450 4.65 -10.00 -23.56
N ASP A 451 5.95 -9.80 -23.73
CA ASP A 451 6.92 -9.97 -22.63
C ASP A 451 6.67 -8.96 -21.50
N ALA A 452 6.40 -7.69 -21.83
CA ALA A 452 6.09 -6.68 -20.83
C ALA A 452 4.81 -7.03 -20.06
N SER A 453 3.77 -7.48 -20.76
CA SER A 453 2.50 -7.90 -20.15
C SER A 453 2.67 -9.11 -19.22
N LEU A 454 3.42 -10.12 -19.66
CA LEU A 454 3.72 -11.31 -18.87
C LEU A 454 4.56 -11.00 -17.62
N TYR A 455 5.60 -10.18 -17.77
CA TYR A 455 6.45 -9.78 -16.65
C TYR A 455 5.66 -8.96 -15.62
N GLU A 456 4.81 -8.03 -16.07
CA GLU A 456 4.00 -7.26 -15.15
C GLU A 456 2.99 -8.15 -14.40
N ALA A 457 2.29 -9.05 -15.09
CA ALA A 457 1.40 -10.03 -14.46
C ALA A 457 2.15 -10.90 -13.43
N PHE A 458 3.34 -11.39 -13.77
CA PHE A 458 4.21 -12.13 -12.86
C PHE A 458 4.61 -11.30 -11.64
N SER A 459 4.97 -10.02 -11.83
CA SER A 459 5.49 -9.14 -10.78
C SER A 459 4.44 -8.76 -9.72
N ARG A 460 3.15 -8.74 -10.12
CA ARG A 460 1.99 -8.47 -9.27
C ARG A 460 1.63 -9.63 -8.35
N ARG A 461 2.21 -10.82 -8.57
CA ARG A 461 2.03 -11.98 -7.70
C ARG A 461 2.55 -11.69 -6.31
N ARG A 462 1.79 -12.13 -5.32
CA ARG A 462 2.20 -12.07 -3.92
C ARG A 462 3.28 -13.11 -3.66
N SER A 463 4.21 -12.78 -2.78
CA SER A 463 5.27 -13.69 -2.37
C SER A 463 4.74 -14.72 -1.36
N LEU A 464 5.19 -15.96 -1.46
CA LEU A 464 4.93 -17.00 -0.47
C LEU A 464 5.74 -16.79 0.81
N LEU A 465 5.26 -17.32 1.92
CA LEU A 465 6.07 -17.54 3.10
C LEU A 465 6.94 -18.78 2.86
N LEU A 466 8.26 -18.59 2.88
CA LEU A 466 9.24 -19.65 2.63
C LEU A 466 10.18 -19.79 3.84
N LEU A 467 10.45 -21.05 4.21
CA LEU A 467 11.41 -21.44 5.22
C LEU A 467 12.61 -22.15 4.58
N ASP A 468 13.59 -22.57 5.38
CA ASP A 468 14.76 -23.35 4.92
C ASP A 468 15.56 -22.69 3.78
N LEU A 469 15.62 -21.35 3.77
CA LEU A 469 16.27 -20.55 2.73
C LEU A 469 15.72 -20.79 1.30
N GLN A 470 14.50 -21.33 1.17
CA GLN A 470 13.88 -21.54 -0.13
C GLN A 470 13.65 -20.23 -0.87
N ALA A 471 13.76 -20.27 -2.19
CA ALA A 471 13.56 -19.13 -3.07
C ALA A 471 12.14 -19.10 -3.65
N GLN A 472 11.61 -17.88 -3.80
CA GLN A 472 10.41 -17.64 -4.61
C GLN A 472 10.67 -18.10 -6.04
N ILE A 473 9.61 -18.56 -6.71
CA ILE A 473 9.67 -18.82 -8.14
C ILE A 473 10.05 -17.55 -8.91
N ARG A 474 10.89 -17.72 -9.94
CA ARG A 474 11.43 -16.68 -10.81
C ARG A 474 10.71 -16.70 -12.16
N ALA A 475 10.78 -15.60 -12.89
CA ALA A 475 10.07 -15.45 -14.17
C ALA A 475 10.47 -16.52 -15.20
N HIS A 476 11.75 -16.79 -15.34
CA HIS A 476 12.28 -17.81 -16.26
C HIS A 476 11.95 -19.25 -15.87
N GLU A 477 11.34 -19.48 -14.70
CA GLU A 477 10.92 -20.82 -14.26
C GLU A 477 9.47 -21.13 -14.68
N LEU A 478 8.75 -20.15 -15.25
CA LEU A 478 7.45 -20.39 -15.87
C LEU A 478 7.69 -20.94 -17.28
N PRO A 479 7.09 -22.08 -17.67
CA PRO A 479 7.36 -22.73 -18.96
C PRO A 479 7.21 -21.80 -20.17
N TRP A 480 6.14 -21.01 -20.23
CA TRP A 480 5.90 -20.08 -21.34
C TRP A 480 6.81 -18.84 -21.31
N MET A 481 7.20 -18.36 -20.13
CA MET A 481 8.17 -17.25 -20.05
C MET A 481 9.57 -17.71 -20.42
N ALA A 482 9.95 -18.95 -20.07
CA ALA A 482 11.20 -19.56 -20.48
C ALA A 482 11.25 -19.70 -22.02
N ALA A 483 10.18 -20.24 -22.62
CA ALA A 483 10.05 -20.35 -24.07
C ALA A 483 10.12 -18.98 -24.77
N LEU A 484 9.42 -17.97 -24.25
CA LEU A 484 9.49 -16.60 -24.80
C LEU A 484 10.88 -15.96 -24.64
N MET A 485 11.59 -16.24 -23.54
CA MET A 485 12.95 -15.74 -23.32
C MET A 485 13.96 -16.38 -24.28
N ALA A 486 13.76 -17.64 -24.69
CA ALA A 486 14.59 -18.31 -25.68
C ALA A 486 14.51 -17.66 -27.08
N LEU A 487 13.44 -16.91 -27.36
CA LEU A 487 13.28 -16.15 -28.61
C LEU A 487 14.05 -14.81 -28.62
N ARG A 488 14.77 -14.46 -27.54
CA ARG A 488 15.51 -13.20 -27.48
C ARG A 488 16.83 -13.29 -28.25
N PRO A 489 17.10 -12.34 -29.16
CA PRO A 489 18.46 -12.16 -29.66
C PRO A 489 19.37 -11.68 -28.53
N ALA A 490 20.66 -12.01 -28.62
CA ALA A 490 21.69 -11.38 -27.78
C ALA A 490 21.83 -9.91 -28.20
N ASP A 491 21.31 -8.99 -27.39
CA ASP A 491 21.30 -7.55 -27.70
C ASP A 491 22.04 -6.73 -26.63
N THR A 492 23.24 -6.28 -26.98
CA THR A 492 24.08 -5.41 -26.14
C THR A 492 23.47 -4.04 -25.86
N ALA A 493 22.53 -3.55 -26.68
CA ALA A 493 21.87 -2.27 -26.43
C ALA A 493 20.90 -2.36 -25.25
N ALA A 494 20.16 -3.46 -25.15
CA ALA A 494 19.25 -3.72 -24.03
C ALA A 494 19.99 -3.84 -22.70
N GLU A 495 21.18 -4.44 -22.68
CA GLU A 495 22.03 -4.55 -21.48
C GLU A 495 22.44 -3.16 -20.96
N LYS A 496 22.91 -2.27 -21.85
CA LYS A 496 23.30 -0.89 -21.49
C LYS A 496 22.12 -0.07 -20.96
N VAL A 497 20.95 -0.21 -21.57
CA VAL A 497 19.74 0.48 -21.11
C VAL A 497 19.32 -0.04 -19.72
N ALA A 498 19.41 -1.35 -19.49
CA ALA A 498 19.15 -1.94 -18.16
C ALA A 498 20.16 -1.46 -17.11
N GLU A 499 21.43 -1.34 -17.47
CA GLU A 499 22.49 -0.81 -16.60
C GLU A 499 22.22 0.66 -16.23
N GLN A 500 21.93 1.51 -17.20
CA GLN A 500 21.63 2.93 -16.95
C GLN A 500 20.40 3.07 -16.05
N ALA A 501 19.35 2.26 -16.28
CA ALA A 501 18.16 2.25 -15.43
C ALA A 501 18.47 1.76 -14.01
N LEU A 502 19.28 0.72 -13.86
CA LEU A 502 19.72 0.19 -12.57
C LEU A 502 20.45 1.27 -11.75
N VAL A 503 21.44 1.94 -12.35
CA VAL A 503 22.21 3.03 -11.74
C VAL A 503 21.29 4.18 -11.34
N THR A 504 20.44 4.63 -12.27
CA THR A 504 19.53 5.77 -12.04
C THR A 504 18.53 5.48 -10.93
N LEU A 505 17.93 4.29 -10.91
CA LEU A 505 16.95 3.89 -9.90
C LEU A 505 17.59 3.69 -8.52
N ALA A 506 18.79 3.12 -8.47
CA ALA A 506 19.53 2.96 -7.22
C ALA A 506 19.89 4.34 -6.63
N ALA A 507 20.46 5.24 -7.43
CA ALA A 507 20.78 6.60 -7.02
C ALA A 507 19.54 7.37 -6.55
N LEU A 508 18.46 7.36 -7.34
CA LEU A 508 17.20 8.03 -7.00
C LEU A 508 16.61 7.51 -5.68
N THR A 509 16.67 6.19 -5.45
CA THR A 509 16.16 5.58 -4.22
C THR A 509 16.91 6.09 -3.00
N LEU A 510 18.25 6.06 -3.04
CA LEU A 510 19.09 6.49 -1.92
C LEU A 510 18.94 8.00 -1.68
N GLU A 511 18.92 8.79 -2.74
CA GLU A 511 18.78 10.26 -2.66
C GLU A 511 17.41 10.69 -2.12
N ALA A 512 16.32 10.10 -2.62
CA ALA A 512 14.97 10.50 -2.26
C ALA A 512 14.56 10.00 -0.86
N PHE A 513 15.06 8.83 -0.45
CA PHE A 513 14.68 8.17 0.80
C PHE A 513 15.90 7.74 1.63
N PRO A 514 16.83 8.65 1.98
CA PRO A 514 18.08 8.32 2.68
C PRO A 514 17.87 7.71 4.07
N GLN A 515 16.66 7.80 4.63
CA GLN A 515 16.31 7.22 5.92
C GLN A 515 15.80 5.76 5.83
N ALA A 516 15.38 5.29 4.66
CA ALA A 516 14.57 4.08 4.50
C ALA A 516 15.38 2.93 3.89
N LEU A 517 15.30 1.73 4.46
CA LEU A 517 15.95 0.56 3.84
C LEU A 517 15.37 0.33 2.44
N VAL A 518 16.21 -0.17 1.53
CA VAL A 518 15.76 -0.56 0.20
C VAL A 518 14.75 -1.71 0.33
N PRO A 519 13.47 -1.54 -0.06
CA PRO A 519 12.45 -2.56 0.19
C PRO A 519 12.71 -3.86 -0.57
N ASN A 520 12.29 -5.00 -0.02
CA ASN A 520 12.48 -6.32 -0.65
C ASN A 520 11.91 -6.41 -2.09
N VAL A 521 10.81 -5.72 -2.37
CA VAL A 521 10.24 -5.65 -3.73
C VAL A 521 11.20 -4.92 -4.66
N MET A 522 11.76 -3.78 -4.23
CA MET A 522 12.73 -3.03 -5.01
C MET A 522 14.02 -3.83 -5.23
N LEU A 523 14.54 -4.51 -4.21
CA LEU A 523 15.71 -5.38 -4.35
C LEU A 523 15.50 -6.46 -5.40
N ARG A 524 14.28 -7.03 -5.51
CA ARG A 524 13.94 -7.99 -6.55
C ARG A 524 14.03 -7.36 -7.94
N GLU A 525 13.45 -6.19 -8.13
CA GLU A 525 13.48 -5.48 -9.42
C GLU A 525 14.91 -5.05 -9.79
N LEU A 526 15.70 -4.53 -8.84
CA LEU A 526 17.12 -4.20 -9.05
C LEU A 526 17.95 -5.46 -9.39
N THR A 527 17.66 -6.61 -8.75
CA THR A 527 18.31 -7.88 -9.10
C THR A 527 17.97 -8.32 -10.52
N THR A 528 16.71 -8.13 -10.96
CA THR A 528 16.31 -8.42 -12.35
C THR A 528 17.08 -7.54 -13.32
N LEU A 529 17.14 -6.23 -13.08
CA LEU A 529 17.89 -5.29 -13.91
C LEU A 529 19.40 -5.59 -13.93
N ALA A 530 20.00 -5.87 -12.77
CA ALA A 530 21.42 -6.24 -12.68
C ALA A 530 21.74 -7.48 -13.52
N LYS A 531 20.90 -8.52 -13.45
CA LYS A 531 21.07 -9.71 -14.30
C LYS A 531 20.93 -9.40 -15.78
N THR A 532 19.97 -8.57 -16.17
CA THR A 532 19.82 -8.12 -17.56
C THR A 532 21.02 -7.30 -18.03
N ALA A 533 21.66 -6.55 -17.12
CA ALA A 533 22.88 -5.80 -17.39
C ALA A 533 24.18 -6.62 -17.24
N GLY A 534 24.11 -7.93 -17.00
CA GLY A 534 25.30 -8.78 -16.81
C GLY A 534 26.02 -8.59 -15.47
N HIS A 535 25.43 -7.85 -14.51
CA HIS A 535 26.00 -7.56 -13.21
C HIS A 535 25.56 -8.55 -12.13
N ALA A 536 26.50 -8.99 -11.30
CA ALA A 536 26.24 -9.82 -10.13
C ALA A 536 26.34 -8.99 -8.84
N LEU A 537 25.20 -8.44 -8.39
CA LEU A 537 25.13 -7.72 -7.12
C LEU A 537 24.68 -8.66 -5.99
N PRO A 538 25.44 -8.81 -4.89
CA PRO A 538 25.08 -9.65 -3.74
C PRO A 538 24.01 -8.97 -2.84
N LEU A 539 22.86 -8.62 -3.40
CA LEU A 539 21.79 -7.93 -2.66
C LEU A 539 21.14 -8.84 -1.60
N VAL A 540 21.02 -8.33 -0.37
CA VAL A 540 20.44 -9.03 0.79
C VAL A 540 19.07 -8.48 1.15
N LYS A 541 18.12 -9.37 1.48
CA LYS A 541 16.76 -9.00 1.86
C LYS A 541 16.69 -8.55 3.32
N GLU A 542 15.70 -7.72 3.66
CA GLU A 542 15.30 -7.54 5.05
C GLU A 542 14.67 -8.85 5.56
N LEU A 543 15.25 -9.40 6.63
CA LEU A 543 14.77 -10.61 7.29
C LEU A 543 13.70 -10.28 8.33
N ALA A 544 12.69 -11.15 8.42
CA ALA A 544 11.65 -11.04 9.42
C ALA A 544 12.00 -11.90 10.65
N VAL A 545 11.88 -11.29 11.83
CA VAL A 545 12.36 -11.82 13.12
C VAL A 545 11.66 -13.11 13.54
N ASP A 546 10.38 -13.22 13.19
CA ASP A 546 9.47 -14.32 13.49
C ASP A 546 9.70 -15.57 12.63
N ILE A 547 10.44 -15.43 11.52
CA ILE A 547 10.75 -16.55 10.60
C ILE A 547 12.27 -16.79 10.47
N PHE A 548 13.08 -16.08 11.25
CA PHE A 548 14.53 -16.21 11.22
C PHE A 548 14.98 -17.50 11.89
N MET A 549 15.80 -18.28 11.17
CA MET A 549 16.22 -19.62 11.56
C MET A 549 17.69 -19.70 12.02
N GLY A 550 18.31 -18.56 12.34
CA GLY A 550 19.72 -18.54 12.76
C GLY A 550 20.73 -18.74 11.62
N GLN A 551 20.29 -18.65 10.36
CA GLN A 551 21.13 -18.90 9.19
C GLN A 551 21.02 -17.77 8.17
N PHE A 552 22.10 -17.57 7.40
CA PHE A 552 22.20 -16.58 6.34
C PHE A 552 22.61 -17.26 5.03
N SER A 553 22.14 -16.73 3.90
CA SER A 553 22.57 -17.19 2.56
C SER A 553 23.95 -16.64 2.18
N PRO A 554 24.64 -17.23 1.18
CA PRO A 554 25.97 -16.77 0.74
C PRO A 554 26.03 -15.28 0.34
N SER A 555 24.92 -14.73 -0.14
CA SER A 555 24.80 -13.29 -0.47
C SER A 555 25.08 -12.38 0.71
N PHE A 556 24.79 -12.79 1.95
CA PHE A 556 25.09 -11.99 3.14
C PHE A 556 26.59 -11.88 3.41
N VAL A 557 27.34 -12.97 3.21
CA VAL A 557 28.80 -12.97 3.33
C VAL A 557 29.42 -12.08 2.26
N ALA A 558 28.96 -12.22 1.00
CA ALA A 558 29.44 -11.40 -0.11
C ALA A 558 29.13 -9.90 0.08
N ALA A 559 27.93 -9.55 0.54
CA ALA A 559 27.56 -8.17 0.85
C ALA A 559 28.42 -7.57 1.97
N ALA A 560 28.71 -8.35 3.02
CA ALA A 560 29.56 -7.91 4.12
C ALA A 560 31.02 -7.67 3.66
N ARG A 561 31.55 -8.51 2.76
CA ARG A 561 32.88 -8.31 2.18
C ARG A 561 32.96 -6.99 1.42
N GLN A 562 31.96 -6.70 0.59
CA GLN A 562 31.92 -5.44 -0.16
C GLN A 562 31.77 -4.22 0.77
N ALA A 563 31.06 -4.36 1.89
CA ALA A 563 31.03 -3.33 2.92
C ALA A 563 32.41 -3.11 3.57
N ALA A 564 33.16 -4.18 3.84
CA ALA A 564 34.52 -4.09 4.37
C ALA A 564 35.46 -3.33 3.43
N GLU A 565 35.42 -3.62 2.13
CA GLU A 565 36.26 -2.94 1.12
C GLU A 565 36.02 -1.43 1.09
N LEU A 566 34.78 -0.98 1.26
CA LEU A 566 34.43 0.43 1.22
C LEU A 566 34.67 1.18 2.54
N LEU A 567 34.50 0.51 3.69
CA LEU A 567 34.34 1.15 4.99
C LEU A 567 35.48 0.90 5.99
N ASP A 568 36.42 0.00 5.69
CA ASP A 568 37.57 -0.25 6.56
C ASP A 568 38.32 1.07 6.88
N GLY A 569 38.58 1.31 8.15
CA GLY A 569 39.18 2.56 8.64
C GLY A 569 38.30 3.82 8.61
N LYS A 570 37.02 3.75 8.19
CA LYS A 570 36.10 4.90 8.15
C LYS A 570 35.20 4.98 9.40
N LEU A 571 34.48 6.10 9.54
CA LEU A 571 33.58 6.38 10.68
C LEU A 571 32.60 5.24 10.99
N TYR A 572 32.02 4.58 9.98
CA TYR A 572 31.08 3.48 10.16
C TYR A 572 31.68 2.34 10.98
N SER A 573 32.95 2.03 10.71
CA SER A 573 33.72 0.98 11.37
C SER A 573 33.98 1.33 12.83
N SER A 574 34.36 2.59 13.10
CA SER A 574 34.57 3.10 14.45
C SER A 574 33.27 3.16 15.26
N TYR A 575 32.17 3.65 14.66
CA TYR A 575 30.89 3.82 15.34
C TYR A 575 30.20 2.49 15.68
N TYR A 576 30.37 1.47 14.86
CA TYR A 576 29.82 0.14 15.14
C TYR A 576 30.83 -0.85 15.71
N GLU A 577 32.08 -0.40 15.93
CA GLU A 577 33.21 -1.21 16.39
C GLU A 577 33.30 -2.53 15.60
N ILE A 578 33.45 -2.41 14.28
CA ILE A 578 33.47 -3.57 13.38
C ILE A 578 34.91 -4.07 13.23
N ASP A 579 35.13 -5.34 13.56
CA ASP A 579 36.36 -6.05 13.23
C ASP A 579 36.24 -6.66 11.82
N TRP A 580 36.75 -5.94 10.82
CA TRP A 580 36.78 -6.42 9.45
C TRP A 580 37.78 -7.55 9.22
N GLN A 581 38.80 -7.71 10.09
CA GLN A 581 39.75 -8.83 9.96
C GLN A 581 39.06 -10.15 10.27
N ALA A 582 38.22 -10.21 11.31
CA ALA A 582 37.38 -11.37 11.59
C ALA A 582 36.47 -11.75 10.42
N LEU A 583 35.98 -10.75 9.66
CA LEU A 583 35.19 -11.01 8.45
C LEU A 583 36.04 -11.52 7.29
N ARG A 584 37.21 -10.93 7.03
CA ARG A 584 38.15 -11.39 5.98
C ARG A 584 38.67 -12.80 6.27
N ALA A 585 38.80 -13.18 7.53
CA ALA A 585 39.21 -14.54 7.93
C ALA A 585 38.22 -15.63 7.48
N LEU A 586 36.96 -15.27 7.17
CA LEU A 586 35.98 -16.21 6.60
C LEU A 586 36.40 -16.73 5.22
N ASP A 587 37.28 -16.02 4.50
CA ASP A 587 37.73 -16.38 3.15
C ASP A 587 38.61 -17.62 3.16
N ALA A 588 39.28 -17.90 4.28
CA ALA A 588 40.07 -19.11 4.48
C ALA A 588 39.23 -20.39 4.58
N LEU A 589 37.89 -20.26 4.66
CA LEU A 589 36.98 -21.40 4.70
C LEU A 589 36.67 -21.92 3.30
N ASN A 590 36.70 -23.25 3.14
CA ASN A 590 36.65 -23.93 1.84
C ASN A 590 35.25 -24.08 1.24
N THR A 591 34.18 -23.87 2.00
CA THR A 591 32.80 -24.08 1.52
C THR A 591 31.90 -22.92 1.87
N ASP A 592 30.93 -22.62 1.02
CA ASP A 592 29.95 -21.56 1.30
C ASP A 592 29.13 -21.86 2.56
N LEU A 593 28.83 -23.13 2.83
CA LEU A 593 28.14 -23.54 4.04
C LEU A 593 28.95 -23.16 5.29
N SER A 594 30.25 -23.47 5.32
CA SER A 594 31.12 -23.13 6.47
C SER A 594 31.27 -21.62 6.64
N ARG A 595 31.37 -20.86 5.54
CA ARG A 595 31.38 -19.38 5.56
C ARG A 595 30.10 -18.82 6.15
N CYS A 596 28.94 -19.31 5.70
CA CYS A 596 27.64 -18.84 6.19
C CYS A 596 27.45 -19.15 7.69
N GLN A 597 27.88 -20.33 8.15
CA GLN A 597 27.85 -20.70 9.56
C GLN A 597 28.77 -19.82 10.41
N ALA A 598 29.99 -19.54 9.93
CA ALA A 598 30.93 -18.68 10.63
C ALA A 598 30.46 -17.21 10.66
N PHE A 599 29.84 -16.73 9.58
CA PHE A 599 29.20 -15.41 9.55
C PHE A 599 28.03 -15.31 10.54
N ALA A 600 27.20 -16.36 10.66
CA ALA A 600 26.14 -16.40 11.67
C ALA A 600 26.71 -16.31 13.09
N LYS A 601 27.78 -17.06 13.39
CA LYS A 601 28.49 -16.99 14.68
C LYS A 601 29.10 -15.62 14.95
N LEU A 602 29.61 -14.94 13.92
CA LEU A 602 30.10 -13.56 14.05
C LEU A 602 28.97 -12.61 14.45
N CYS A 603 27.78 -12.74 13.84
CA CYS A 603 26.61 -11.93 14.21
C CYS A 603 26.13 -12.23 15.64
N GLU A 604 26.12 -13.50 16.05
CA GLU A 604 25.84 -13.92 17.43
C GLU A 604 26.81 -13.31 18.44
N ALA A 605 28.12 -13.42 18.19
CA ALA A 605 29.15 -12.88 19.06
C ALA A 605 29.00 -11.36 19.24
N ARG A 606 28.75 -10.64 18.14
CA ARG A 606 28.50 -9.19 18.16
C ARG A 606 27.19 -8.81 18.86
N ALA A 607 26.17 -9.67 18.79
CA ALA A 607 24.92 -9.47 19.51
C ALA A 607 25.03 -9.79 21.01
N GLY A 608 26.12 -10.44 21.44
CA GLY A 608 26.28 -10.93 22.81
C GLY A 608 25.33 -12.08 23.16
N LEU A 609 24.80 -12.79 22.15
CA LEU A 609 23.77 -13.82 22.31
C LEU A 609 24.04 -14.98 21.35
N ARG A 610 23.66 -16.19 21.75
CA ARG A 610 23.57 -17.34 20.83
C ARG A 610 22.15 -17.44 20.28
N TYR A 611 22.01 -17.92 19.05
CA TYR A 611 20.68 -18.19 18.50
C TYR A 611 19.93 -19.19 19.37
N GLN A 612 18.68 -18.85 19.68
CA GLN A 612 17.74 -19.71 20.39
C GLN A 612 16.42 -19.65 19.62
N SER A 613 15.88 -20.83 19.29
CA SER A 613 14.58 -20.92 18.64
C SER A 613 13.53 -20.24 19.54
N TRP A 614 12.63 -19.45 18.93
CA TRP A 614 11.52 -18.73 19.59
C TRP A 614 11.88 -17.47 20.39
N PHE A 615 13.14 -17.03 20.40
CA PHE A 615 13.54 -15.80 21.09
C PHE A 615 13.54 -14.57 20.16
N MET A 616 12.36 -13.99 19.91
CA MET A 616 12.19 -12.89 18.95
C MET A 616 13.11 -11.69 19.19
N SER A 617 13.23 -11.20 20.42
CA SER A 617 14.10 -10.04 20.69
C SER A 617 15.57 -10.35 20.40
N GLY A 618 16.05 -11.56 20.75
CA GLY A 618 17.41 -11.98 20.42
C GLY A 618 17.63 -12.20 18.92
N ASN A 619 16.65 -12.77 18.21
CA ASN A 619 16.68 -12.87 16.75
C ASN A 619 16.81 -11.48 16.11
N GLY A 620 16.07 -10.49 16.62
CA GLY A 620 16.17 -9.10 16.19
C GLY A 620 17.56 -8.50 16.40
N MET A 621 18.21 -8.79 17.53
CA MET A 621 19.58 -8.35 17.81
C MET A 621 20.60 -8.99 16.85
N ILE A 622 20.48 -10.28 16.55
CA ILE A 622 21.36 -10.97 15.59
C ILE A 622 21.17 -10.43 14.17
N ILE A 623 19.92 -10.23 13.74
CA ILE A 623 19.58 -9.63 12.44
C ILE A 623 20.12 -8.19 12.35
N GLU A 624 20.03 -7.42 13.43
CA GLU A 624 20.58 -6.06 13.47
C GLU A 624 22.09 -6.04 13.25
N GLN A 625 22.84 -7.01 13.82
CA GLN A 625 24.28 -7.13 13.56
C GLN A 625 24.57 -7.51 12.11
N GLN A 626 23.80 -8.41 11.51
CA GLN A 626 23.92 -8.70 10.08
C GLN A 626 23.69 -7.43 9.23
N GLN A 627 22.64 -6.67 9.53
CA GLN A 627 22.31 -5.44 8.82
C GLN A 627 23.43 -4.39 8.94
N ILE A 628 24.11 -4.31 10.10
CA ILE A 628 25.30 -3.47 10.30
C ILE A 628 26.45 -3.97 9.41
N LEU A 629 26.83 -5.25 9.50
CA LEU A 629 27.97 -5.82 8.78
C LEU A 629 27.82 -5.76 7.25
N THR A 630 26.58 -5.84 6.76
CA THR A 630 26.27 -5.78 5.32
C THR A 630 25.89 -4.39 4.84
N THR A 631 25.82 -3.40 5.74
CA THR A 631 25.22 -2.06 5.52
C THR A 631 23.80 -2.10 4.94
N GLN A 632 23.13 -3.26 5.02
CA GLN A 632 21.88 -3.57 4.36
C GLN A 632 21.80 -3.04 2.90
N ASN A 633 22.80 -3.40 2.10
CA ASN A 633 22.99 -3.08 0.67
C ASN A 633 23.53 -1.69 0.32
N LEU A 634 23.74 -0.77 1.26
CA LEU A 634 24.24 0.56 0.91
C LEU A 634 25.62 0.49 0.23
N ALA A 635 26.57 -0.25 0.79
CA ALA A 635 27.89 -0.44 0.18
C ALA A 635 27.81 -1.20 -1.14
N VAL A 636 26.95 -2.23 -1.21
CA VAL A 636 26.74 -3.03 -2.42
C VAL A 636 26.25 -2.17 -3.58
N LEU A 637 25.27 -1.30 -3.33
CA LEU A 637 24.75 -0.39 -4.33
C LEU A 637 25.72 0.75 -4.64
N TYR A 638 26.26 1.42 -3.62
CA TYR A 638 27.12 2.59 -3.80
C TYR A 638 28.41 2.26 -4.54
N ALA A 639 29.16 1.24 -4.08
CA ALA A 639 30.40 0.85 -4.71
C ALA A 639 30.17 -0.03 -5.94
N GLY A 640 29.25 -1.00 -5.85
CA GLY A 640 29.01 -1.97 -6.94
C GLY A 640 28.41 -1.37 -8.20
N LEU A 641 27.75 -0.21 -8.09
CA LEU A 641 27.21 0.54 -9.23
C LEU A 641 27.94 1.87 -9.48
N ALA A 642 29.08 2.09 -8.82
CA ALA A 642 29.86 3.32 -8.92
C ALA A 642 29.00 4.60 -8.80
N LEU A 643 28.17 4.68 -7.76
CA LEU A 643 27.20 5.79 -7.58
C LEU A 643 27.84 7.09 -7.08
N GLU A 644 29.13 7.09 -6.75
CA GLU A 644 29.86 8.25 -6.22
C GLU A 644 29.72 9.50 -7.09
N PRO A 645 29.89 9.47 -8.43
CA PRO A 645 29.75 10.67 -9.27
C PRO A 645 28.34 11.27 -9.28
N LEU A 646 27.32 10.49 -8.91
CA LEU A 646 25.92 10.93 -8.88
C LEU A 646 25.49 11.44 -7.50
N LEU A 647 26.13 10.95 -6.44
CA LEU A 647 25.67 11.14 -5.07
C LEU A 647 26.62 11.98 -4.21
N ALA A 648 27.92 12.07 -4.52
CA ALA A 648 28.91 12.71 -3.66
C ALA A 648 28.49 14.12 -3.20
N ASP A 649 28.12 15.00 -4.14
CA ASP A 649 27.68 16.37 -3.85
C ASP A 649 26.35 16.45 -3.07
N LYS A 650 25.58 15.36 -3.07
CA LYS A 650 24.27 15.26 -2.42
C LYS A 650 24.33 14.63 -1.03
N LEU A 651 25.42 13.93 -0.70
CA LEU A 651 25.58 13.23 0.59
C LEU A 651 25.38 14.15 1.80
N PRO A 652 25.87 15.41 1.84
CA PRO A 652 25.63 16.30 2.98
C PRO A 652 24.15 16.61 3.20
N ASP A 653 23.42 16.89 2.12
CA ASP A 653 21.97 17.15 2.17
C ASP A 653 21.19 15.88 2.54
N MET A 654 21.56 14.73 1.99
CA MET A 654 20.98 13.44 2.35
C MET A 654 21.12 13.14 3.85
N ALA A 655 22.30 13.37 4.42
CA ALA A 655 22.56 13.22 5.85
C ALA A 655 21.69 14.18 6.69
N ARG A 656 21.59 15.45 6.29
CA ARG A 656 20.75 16.45 6.97
C ARG A 656 19.26 16.08 6.92
N ARG A 657 18.72 15.73 5.76
CA ARG A 657 17.32 15.31 5.61
C ARG A 657 17.01 14.05 6.42
N ASN A 658 17.93 13.09 6.45
CA ASN A 658 17.80 11.89 7.27
C ASN A 658 17.74 12.23 8.78
N PHE A 659 18.62 13.12 9.25
CA PHE A 659 18.60 13.58 10.64
C PHE A 659 17.31 14.33 11.02
N VAL A 660 16.82 15.24 10.16
CA VAL A 660 15.52 15.91 10.36
C VAL A 660 14.39 14.89 10.44
N TRP A 661 14.41 13.88 9.57
CA TRP A 661 13.41 12.81 9.59
C TRP A 661 13.43 12.03 10.91
N ILE A 662 14.61 11.69 11.44
CA ILE A 662 14.78 11.02 12.74
C ILE A 662 14.16 11.87 13.87
N CYS A 663 14.49 13.16 13.92
CA CYS A 663 13.95 14.08 14.92
C CYS A 663 12.43 14.11 14.90
N ARG A 664 11.84 14.28 13.71
CA ARG A 664 10.38 14.29 13.53
C ARG A 664 9.75 12.95 13.91
N ARG A 665 10.29 11.84 13.43
CA ARG A 665 9.68 10.51 13.58
C ARG A 665 9.59 10.07 15.04
N GLN A 666 10.60 10.34 15.84
CA GLN A 666 10.59 9.98 17.27
C GLN A 666 9.61 10.81 18.11
N GLN A 667 9.23 11.99 17.64
CA GLN A 667 8.30 12.89 18.32
C GLN A 667 6.84 12.66 17.92
N GLU A 668 6.57 11.77 16.95
CA GLU A 668 5.21 11.39 16.57
C GLU A 668 4.52 10.59 17.68
N ARG A 669 3.42 11.13 18.21
CA ARG A 669 2.61 10.46 19.24
C ARG A 669 1.75 9.36 18.60
N LEU A 670 2.27 8.14 18.60
CA LEU A 670 1.53 6.97 18.12
C LEU A 670 1.06 6.13 19.31
N PRO A 671 -0.25 5.85 19.45
CA PRO A 671 -0.75 5.09 20.58
C PRO A 671 -0.36 3.60 20.47
N GLY A 672 0.25 3.08 21.53
CA GLY A 672 0.44 1.65 21.77
C GLY A 672 1.85 1.12 21.51
N HIS A 673 2.24 0.13 22.31
CA HIS A 673 3.57 -0.48 22.34
C HIS A 673 4.08 -1.00 20.99
N HIS A 674 3.18 -1.48 20.11
CA HIS A 674 3.58 -1.94 18.77
C HIS A 674 4.06 -0.79 17.87
N ALA A 675 3.39 0.37 17.94
CA ALA A 675 3.76 1.54 17.15
C ALA A 675 5.09 2.13 17.63
N GLU A 676 5.32 2.16 18.95
CA GLU A 676 6.59 2.58 19.55
C GLU A 676 7.76 1.71 19.07
N ARG A 677 7.58 0.37 19.04
CA ARG A 677 8.59 -0.56 18.48
C ARG A 677 8.90 -0.28 17.01
N ILE A 678 7.88 0.02 16.19
CA ILE A 678 8.08 0.38 14.78
C ILE A 678 8.92 1.66 14.67
N VAL A 679 8.62 2.68 15.47
CA VAL A 679 9.38 3.94 15.49
C VAL A 679 10.84 3.71 15.86
N ARG A 680 11.12 2.91 16.91
CA ARG A 680 12.49 2.56 17.32
C ARG A 680 13.24 1.84 16.20
N LYS A 681 12.62 0.81 15.62
CA LYS A 681 13.20 0.04 14.50
C LYS A 681 13.55 0.95 13.31
N GLN A 682 12.61 1.78 12.87
CA GLN A 682 12.84 2.68 11.74
C GLN A 682 13.86 3.77 12.05
N THR A 683 13.94 4.23 13.30
CA THR A 683 14.99 5.16 13.73
C THR A 683 16.37 4.51 13.61
N ALA A 684 16.55 3.28 14.11
CA ALA A 684 17.83 2.59 14.00
C ALA A 684 18.23 2.35 12.52
N TYR A 685 17.24 2.11 11.66
CA TYR A 685 17.46 2.00 10.22
C TYR A 685 17.98 3.32 9.64
N ALA A 686 17.26 4.42 9.89
CA ALA A 686 17.61 5.75 9.45
C ALA A 686 19.00 6.18 9.97
N TRP A 687 19.29 5.91 11.24
CA TRP A 687 20.57 6.23 11.86
C TRP A 687 21.74 5.46 11.25
N ARG A 688 21.58 4.16 10.96
CA ARG A 688 22.63 3.38 10.25
C ARG A 688 22.95 3.97 8.89
N GLN A 689 21.92 4.38 8.14
CA GLN A 689 22.14 5.05 6.86
C GLN A 689 22.82 6.40 7.02
N LEU A 690 22.43 7.18 8.03
CA LEU A 690 23.08 8.44 8.35
C LEU A 690 24.58 8.24 8.62
N VAL A 691 24.94 7.31 9.51
CA VAL A 691 26.35 7.00 9.82
C VAL A 691 27.08 6.53 8.57
N PHE A 692 26.44 5.73 7.70
CA PHE A 692 27.01 5.33 6.41
C PHE A 692 27.33 6.53 5.52
N TYR A 693 26.38 7.44 5.29
CA TYR A 693 26.61 8.63 4.46
C TYR A 693 27.68 9.55 5.06
N LEU A 694 27.66 9.78 6.38
CA LEU A 694 28.69 10.55 7.08
C LEU A 694 30.08 9.93 6.93
N SER A 695 30.17 8.60 6.79
CA SER A 695 31.45 7.91 6.59
C SER A 695 32.05 8.09 5.20
N LEU A 696 31.26 8.60 4.25
CA LEU A 696 31.70 8.90 2.89
C LEU A 696 32.07 10.38 2.73
N LEU A 697 31.81 11.22 3.73
CA LEU A 697 32.13 12.64 3.71
C LEU A 697 33.59 12.91 4.10
N PRO A 698 34.20 13.99 3.56
CA PRO A 698 35.46 14.49 4.09
C PRO A 698 35.28 15.04 5.52
N GLU A 699 36.37 15.09 6.28
CA GLU A 699 36.35 15.49 7.70
C GLU A 699 35.78 16.91 7.92
N THR A 700 36.03 17.84 7.00
CA THR A 700 35.49 19.21 7.06
C THR A 700 33.96 19.24 7.02
N GLU A 701 33.34 18.45 6.16
CA GLU A 701 31.88 18.36 6.06
C GLU A 701 31.26 17.58 7.22
N LEU A 702 31.98 16.60 7.76
CA LEU A 702 31.58 15.88 8.96
C LEU A 702 31.50 16.81 10.18
N GLN A 703 32.49 17.69 10.36
CA GLN A 703 32.45 18.70 11.42
C GLN A 703 31.33 19.73 11.18
N ALA A 704 31.14 20.18 9.93
CA ALA A 704 30.05 21.07 9.57
C ALA A 704 28.67 20.43 9.85
N PHE A 705 28.52 19.12 9.61
CA PHE A 705 27.32 18.38 9.95
C PHE A 705 27.07 18.36 11.46
N LEU A 706 28.08 18.12 12.29
CA LEU A 706 27.93 18.11 13.75
C LEU A 706 27.43 19.46 14.29
N VAL A 707 28.04 20.55 13.85
CA VAL A 707 27.63 21.92 14.24
C VAL A 707 26.18 22.18 13.85
N TRP A 708 25.81 21.81 12.62
CA TRP A 708 24.43 21.94 12.14
C TRP A 708 23.45 21.05 12.93
N ALA A 709 23.82 19.79 13.21
CA ALA A 709 22.97 18.84 13.93
C ALA A 709 22.72 19.32 15.37
N ASP A 710 23.69 19.96 16.01
CA ASP A 710 23.52 20.57 17.33
C ASP A 710 22.51 21.71 17.32
N GLN A 711 22.58 22.58 16.30
CA GLN A 711 21.58 23.64 16.12
C GLN A 711 20.18 23.05 15.92
N GLN A 712 20.05 21.95 15.15
CA GLN A 712 18.77 21.27 14.97
C GLN A 712 18.26 20.64 16.26
N LEU A 713 19.11 20.01 17.06
CA LEU A 713 18.76 19.41 18.36
C LEU A 713 18.29 20.45 19.36
N GLN A 714 18.91 21.64 19.37
CA GLN A 714 18.51 22.74 20.25
C GLN A 714 17.11 23.27 19.95
N GLN A 715 16.60 23.09 18.72
CA GLN A 715 15.25 23.47 18.33
C GLN A 715 14.17 22.43 18.73
N GLN A 716 14.56 21.26 19.24
CA GLN A 716 13.63 20.19 19.60
C GLN A 716 13.15 20.31 21.06
N ASP A 717 12.09 19.57 21.39
CA ASP A 717 11.59 19.47 22.77
C ASP A 717 12.69 18.99 23.74
N ALA A 718 12.78 19.63 24.92
CA ALA A 718 13.83 19.36 25.89
C ALA A 718 13.86 17.90 26.35
N ALA A 719 12.71 17.28 26.59
CA ALA A 719 12.65 15.91 27.07
C ALA A 719 13.13 14.92 26.01
N TRP A 720 12.79 15.17 24.74
CA TRP A 720 13.31 14.38 23.63
C TRP A 720 14.82 14.58 23.43
N ARG A 721 15.27 15.84 23.43
CA ARG A 721 16.68 16.21 23.26
C ARG A 721 17.56 15.53 24.30
N ASP A 722 17.15 15.56 25.57
CA ASP A 722 17.93 14.98 26.67
C ASP A 722 17.99 13.44 26.56
N GLY A 723 16.94 12.79 26.04
CA GLY A 723 16.93 11.35 25.76
C GLY A 723 17.76 10.93 24.53
N PHE A 724 17.88 11.81 23.53
CA PHE A 724 18.65 11.56 22.31
C PHE A 724 20.11 12.00 22.42
N TRP A 725 20.43 12.93 23.32
CA TRP A 725 21.77 13.47 23.54
C TRP A 725 22.87 12.39 23.68
N PRO A 726 22.67 11.27 24.41
CA PRO A 726 23.68 10.24 24.51
C PRO A 726 24.11 9.60 23.18
N VAL A 727 23.18 9.53 22.22
CA VAL A 727 23.44 8.99 20.88
C VAL A 727 24.37 9.92 20.09
N MET A 728 24.16 11.22 20.24
CA MET A 728 24.99 12.24 19.61
C MET A 728 26.39 12.29 20.21
N GLN A 729 26.51 12.09 21.53
CA GLN A 729 27.82 11.95 22.17
C GLN A 729 28.58 10.72 21.67
N GLY A 730 27.88 9.59 21.49
CA GLY A 730 28.50 8.41 20.87
C GLY A 730 29.01 8.68 19.46
N LEU A 731 28.29 9.47 18.65
CA LEU A 731 28.74 9.87 17.32
C LEU A 731 30.00 10.74 17.38
N ARG A 732 30.04 11.74 18.25
CA ARG A 732 31.23 12.60 18.43
C ARG A 732 32.47 11.81 18.82
N ARG A 733 32.32 10.86 19.75
CA ARG A 733 33.43 9.98 20.16
C ARG A 733 33.94 9.15 19.01
N ALA A 734 33.06 8.54 18.23
CA ALA A 734 33.46 7.75 17.06
C ALA A 734 34.20 8.60 16.01
N ILE A 735 33.77 9.84 15.80
CA ILE A 735 34.46 10.80 14.91
C ILE A 735 35.85 11.14 15.44
N ALA A 736 36.02 11.24 16.77
CA ALA A 736 37.31 11.41 17.42
C ALA A 736 38.15 10.11 17.52
N GLY A 737 37.72 9.01 16.89
CA GLY A 737 38.41 7.72 16.93
C GLY A 737 38.30 6.97 18.27
N GLN A 738 37.38 7.39 19.15
CA GLN A 738 37.13 6.79 20.46
C GLN A 738 35.94 5.83 20.42
N SER A 739 35.81 4.96 21.43
CA SER A 739 34.64 4.09 21.55
C SER A 739 33.35 4.92 21.70
N PRO A 740 32.29 4.61 20.92
CA PRO A 740 31.02 5.32 20.96
C PRO A 740 30.21 5.04 22.24
N ASP A 741 30.48 3.94 22.94
CA ASP A 741 29.85 3.63 24.22
C ASP A 741 30.75 4.05 25.37
N ALA A 742 30.32 5.08 26.10
CA ALA A 742 30.89 5.47 27.37
C ALA A 742 29.77 5.92 28.31
N PRO A 743 29.02 4.98 28.93
CA PRO A 743 27.85 5.31 29.74
C PRO A 743 28.15 6.27 30.90
N ALA A 744 29.36 6.19 31.48
CA ALA A 744 29.81 7.09 32.54
C ALA A 744 29.94 8.55 32.06
N GLU A 745 30.19 8.75 30.77
CA GLU A 745 30.30 10.06 30.11
C GLU A 745 29.00 10.42 29.36
N GLY A 746 27.95 9.62 29.54
CA GLY A 746 26.66 9.82 28.89
C GLY A 746 26.67 9.57 27.39
N ALA A 747 27.60 8.76 26.85
CA ALA A 747 27.67 8.42 25.43
C ALA A 747 27.21 6.97 25.18
N ARG A 748 26.45 6.76 24.09
CA ARG A 748 26.06 5.42 23.62
C ARG A 748 25.93 5.34 22.11
N ARG A 749 26.12 4.15 21.54
CA ARG A 749 25.71 3.83 20.17
C ARG A 749 24.19 3.61 20.10
N LEU A 750 23.59 3.93 18.95
CA LEU A 750 22.18 3.66 18.70
C LEU A 750 21.97 2.31 18.03
N LEU A 751 21.19 1.46 18.69
CA LEU A 751 20.69 0.18 18.20
C LEU A 751 19.15 0.15 18.33
N GLY A 752 18.49 -0.63 17.48
CA GLY A 752 17.04 -0.77 17.40
C GLY A 752 16.49 -1.92 18.25
N TRP A 753 17.33 -2.86 18.68
CA TRP A 753 16.92 -4.02 19.49
C TRP A 753 17.64 -4.09 20.82
N THR A 754 16.89 -4.48 21.87
CA THR A 754 17.43 -4.80 23.19
C THR A 754 16.67 -5.98 23.79
N LEU A 755 17.25 -6.64 24.80
CA LEU A 755 16.57 -7.71 25.55
C LEU A 755 15.28 -7.23 26.24
N LYS A 756 15.18 -5.93 26.56
CA LYS A 756 14.03 -5.35 27.25
C LYS A 756 12.90 -4.87 26.31
N GLY A 757 13.03 -5.12 24.99
CA GLY A 757 12.00 -4.84 23.99
C GLY A 757 12.23 -3.58 23.15
#